data_AF-A0A958K2Y3-F1
#
_entry.id   AF-A0A958K2Y3-F1
#
_cell.length_a   1.000
_cell.length_b   1.000
_cell.length_c   1.000
_cell.angle_alpha   90.00
_cell.angle_beta   90.00
_cell.angle_gamma   90.00
#
_symmetry.space_group_name_H-M   'P 1'
#
loop_
_entity.id
_entity.type
_entity.pdbx_description
1 polymer ?
#
loop_
_entity_poly.entity_id
_entity_poly.type
_entity_poly.pdbx_seq_one_letter_code
_entity_poly.pdbx_strand_id
1 'polypeptide(L)'
;DASDAASVRSFAQAHPVKTPEDFERLASQIDAAYSQPPLVSIIRALYPQTYNQKARELLDWGYNSLTRASNILEQYSVTARMMQYAREQFMETTELDQALLWLSLSESAGNSFFALRPEVIGFLAQGSRLNHLDALESALRASFASGGLSKRAFYTLMVEIASLKKSEVEQDEYAQHIQRLSRTIEFAASAYEWEFGHIVSNWSQMEPLANEFIAECLRSSPLAVYSEIFNQLQIDIDSLRNVRHQFFSKQVGSIDLRALNPGLAKGTLVDPALSQRGYQDPATSIYLVPHTIASIPRVAGILTKNEGNPVSHVQLLARNLGIPNIVVTPQLLPELQRALDTELLIASSPAGRVVIDSFGPQYHKLLSEDNRRKESSIDIDLDDLNLKFVQVTSLEELDGDHSSEIVGPKAGKLAELKKLFPGKVSPGIVLPFGVFAKILNVKMASGIPLSDWIKQQYQAIATFQGGAVERQQFVSQVLSTIRTTLLSLEFGPTFIAELKEKMETTFGPDGSYGVFVRSDTNVEDLPNFTGAGLNKTVPNVVGFNDVLAAILKVYASPFEERAFAWRQEFMKQPEHLYVSVLIQKTVPVQMSGVMITSNIFNGDDDFVTIASNEGVGGVVNNQRAEVLLVKRKDNAVELVSEACERTKKIVSRTGGIEKTSTSNQRRILFPNHLQALMNFTTELYDRYDESDMFDSDLFPADVEFGFVNDQLTLFQIRPFVESKSAKSNKFLVELDDEIDDSSRDISMTEPLKKPGIR
;
A
#
# COMPACT_ATOMS: atom_id res chain seq x y z
N ASP A 1 21.85 -11.81 27.61
CA ASP A 1 20.49 -11.47 28.06
C ASP A 1 20.36 -11.76 29.56
N ALA A 2 19.47 -11.08 30.28
CA ALA A 2 19.22 -11.34 31.70
C ALA A 2 18.74 -12.78 31.95
N SER A 3 18.04 -13.39 30.97
CA SER A 3 17.62 -14.80 31.01
C SER A 3 18.78 -15.80 30.93
N ASP A 4 19.97 -15.37 30.51
CA ASP A 4 21.12 -16.28 30.37
C ASP A 4 21.60 -16.80 31.72
N ALA A 5 21.42 -16.04 32.80
CA ALA A 5 21.72 -16.52 34.15
C ALA A 5 20.88 -17.76 34.51
N ALA A 6 19.58 -17.75 34.16
CA ALA A 6 18.71 -18.91 34.35
C ALA A 6 19.12 -20.07 33.44
N SER A 7 19.43 -19.82 32.17
CA SER A 7 19.91 -20.84 31.23
C SER A 7 21.22 -21.50 31.67
N VAL A 8 22.16 -20.71 32.21
CA VAL A 8 23.44 -21.19 32.77
C VAL A 8 23.19 -22.09 33.98
N ARG A 9 22.27 -21.71 34.87
CA ARG A 9 21.85 -22.54 36.02
C ARG A 9 21.16 -23.82 35.58
N SER A 10 20.21 -23.74 34.65
CA SER A 10 19.50 -24.90 34.10
C SER A 10 20.45 -25.86 33.38
N PHE A 11 21.43 -25.34 32.64
CA PHE A 11 22.46 -26.14 32.00
C PHE A 11 23.30 -26.92 33.02
N ALA A 12 23.74 -26.23 34.09
CA ALA A 12 24.51 -26.84 35.17
C ALA A 12 23.71 -27.88 35.98
N GLN A 13 22.40 -27.73 36.08
CA GLN A 13 21.50 -28.71 36.71
C GLN A 13 21.22 -29.92 35.81
N ALA A 14 21.11 -29.71 34.49
CA ALA A 14 20.78 -30.75 33.53
C ALA A 14 21.99 -31.61 33.10
N HIS A 15 23.22 -31.13 33.31
CA HIS A 15 24.44 -31.82 32.89
C HIS A 15 25.41 -32.02 34.05
N PRO A 16 26.10 -33.17 34.15
CA PRO A 16 27.14 -33.37 35.15
C PRO A 16 28.37 -32.50 34.82
N VAL A 17 28.39 -31.30 35.38
CA VAL A 17 29.51 -30.35 35.29
C VAL A 17 30.50 -30.56 36.43
N LYS A 18 31.80 -30.50 36.13
CA LYS A 18 32.89 -30.72 37.12
C LYS A 18 33.00 -29.60 38.15
N THR A 19 32.55 -28.38 37.83
CA THR A 19 32.63 -27.21 38.70
C THR A 19 31.30 -26.44 38.74
N PRO A 20 30.26 -26.95 39.44
CA PRO A 20 28.96 -26.28 39.55
C PRO A 20 29.06 -24.85 40.11
N GLU A 21 30.03 -24.60 40.99
CA GLU A 21 30.32 -23.30 41.59
C GLU A 21 30.75 -22.24 40.57
N ASP A 22 31.45 -22.63 39.49
CA ASP A 22 31.85 -21.71 38.43
C ASP A 22 30.66 -21.25 37.60
N PHE A 23 29.71 -22.15 37.34
CA PHE A 23 28.47 -21.84 36.63
C PHE A 23 27.57 -20.94 37.48
N GLU A 24 27.45 -21.19 38.79
CA GLU A 24 26.69 -20.32 39.68
C GLU A 24 27.34 -18.94 39.83
N ARG A 25 28.68 -18.88 39.87
CA ARG A 25 29.42 -17.61 39.87
C ARG A 25 29.22 -16.82 38.58
N LEU A 26 29.26 -17.48 37.43
CA LEU A 26 28.96 -16.85 36.13
C LEU A 26 27.51 -16.35 36.08
N ALA A 27 26.55 -17.17 36.48
CA ALA A 27 25.15 -16.77 36.55
C ALA A 27 24.94 -15.58 37.49
N SER A 28 25.58 -15.57 38.66
CA SER A 28 25.54 -14.46 39.61
C SER A 28 26.22 -13.18 39.09
N GLN A 29 27.29 -13.31 38.31
CA GLN A 29 27.93 -12.17 37.65
C GLN A 29 27.04 -11.59 36.54
N ILE A 30 26.34 -12.44 35.81
CA ILE A 30 25.32 -12.02 34.84
C ILE A 30 24.20 -11.30 35.59
N ASP A 31 23.62 -11.91 36.64
CA ASP A 31 22.57 -11.28 37.46
C ASP A 31 23.01 -9.91 37.99
N ALA A 32 24.23 -9.80 38.51
CA ALA A 32 24.77 -8.55 39.03
C ALA A 32 25.00 -7.50 37.92
N ALA A 33 25.52 -7.90 36.76
CA ALA A 33 25.76 -7.00 35.62
C ALA A 33 24.45 -6.47 35.01
N TYR A 34 23.37 -7.25 35.09
CA TYR A 34 22.03 -6.86 34.63
C TYR A 34 21.13 -6.34 35.76
N SER A 35 21.59 -6.32 37.02
CA SER A 35 20.85 -5.75 38.15
C SER A 35 20.79 -4.23 38.03
N GLN A 36 19.69 -3.72 37.51
CA GLN A 36 19.40 -2.28 37.53
C GLN A 36 18.90 -1.90 38.93
N PRO A 37 19.38 -0.78 39.51
CA PRO A 37 18.79 -0.27 40.74
C PRO A 37 17.30 0.00 40.50
N PRO A 38 16.40 -0.32 41.44
CA PRO A 38 14.98 -0.05 41.29
C PRO A 38 14.75 1.41 40.92
N LEU A 39 13.79 1.68 40.02
CA LEU A 39 13.49 3.05 39.57
C LEU A 39 13.24 4.01 40.73
N VAL A 40 12.67 3.53 41.83
CA VAL A 40 12.49 4.25 43.10
C VAL A 40 13.81 4.82 43.65
N SER A 41 14.90 4.05 43.60
CA SER A 41 16.23 4.47 44.03
C SER A 41 16.80 5.54 43.09
N ILE A 42 16.59 5.39 41.78
CA ILE A 42 17.01 6.37 40.78
C ILE A 42 16.25 7.69 40.97
N ILE A 43 14.93 7.63 41.18
CA ILE A 43 14.09 8.80 41.47
C ILE A 43 14.62 9.56 42.69
N ARG A 44 14.92 8.86 43.79
CA ARG A 44 15.49 9.50 45.00
C ARG A 44 16.84 10.18 44.73
N ALA A 45 17.67 9.63 43.85
CA ALA A 45 18.95 10.22 43.49
C ALA A 45 18.81 11.46 42.60
N LEU A 46 17.84 11.46 41.68
CA LEU A 46 17.57 12.57 40.75
C LEU A 46 16.80 13.73 41.38
N TYR A 47 15.97 13.46 42.40
CA TYR A 47 15.11 14.47 43.03
C TYR A 47 15.85 15.72 43.52
N PRO A 48 16.98 15.62 44.27
CA PRO A 48 17.71 16.80 44.75
C PRO A 48 18.36 17.62 43.63
N GLN A 49 18.63 16.98 42.49
CA GLN A 49 19.31 17.58 41.33
C GLN A 49 18.33 18.24 40.36
N THR A 50 17.03 18.01 40.55
CA THR A 50 15.97 18.49 39.67
C THR A 50 15.40 19.81 40.19
N TYR A 51 15.52 20.89 39.41
CA TYR A 51 14.97 22.21 39.75
C TYR A 51 13.68 22.54 39.00
N ASN A 52 13.36 21.80 37.93
CA ASN A 52 12.13 21.95 37.17
C ASN A 52 10.93 21.42 38.00
N GLN A 53 9.90 22.26 38.18
CA GLN A 53 8.74 21.92 38.99
C GLN A 53 7.96 20.71 38.44
N LYS A 54 7.68 20.69 37.12
CA LYS A 54 6.96 19.58 36.48
C LYS A 54 7.72 18.27 36.61
N ALA A 55 9.05 18.31 36.55
CA ALA A 55 9.89 17.13 36.73
C ALA A 55 9.84 16.64 38.19
N ARG A 56 9.83 17.54 39.20
CA ARG A 56 9.61 17.15 40.60
C ARG A 56 8.24 16.51 40.80
N GLU A 57 7.19 17.09 40.24
CA GLU A 57 5.83 16.54 40.30
C GLU A 57 5.78 15.13 39.69
N LEU A 58 6.46 14.91 38.56
CA LEU A 58 6.58 13.59 37.95
C LEU A 58 7.32 12.59 38.86
N LEU A 59 8.45 13.01 39.44
CA LEU A 59 9.25 12.17 40.33
C LEU A 59 8.48 11.81 41.60
N ASP A 60 7.78 12.77 42.21
CA ASP A 60 6.94 12.53 43.39
C ASP A 60 5.78 11.58 43.07
N TRP A 61 5.10 11.79 41.94
CA TRP A 61 4.04 10.90 41.48
C TRP A 61 4.58 9.48 41.21
N GLY A 62 5.70 9.38 40.49
CA GLY A 62 6.35 8.10 40.14
C GLY A 62 6.79 7.34 41.38
N TYR A 63 7.45 8.00 42.32
CA TYR A 63 7.87 7.40 43.59
C TYR A 63 6.69 6.86 44.40
N ASN A 64 5.65 7.67 44.59
CA ASN A 64 4.47 7.28 45.34
C ASN A 64 3.68 6.16 44.66
N SER A 65 3.62 6.17 43.32
CA SER A 65 2.89 5.14 42.57
C SER A 65 3.65 3.81 42.56
N LEU A 66 4.97 3.82 42.34
CA LEU A 66 5.81 2.62 42.39
C LEU A 66 5.83 1.96 43.77
N THR A 67 5.88 2.77 44.85
CA THR A 67 5.88 2.24 46.22
C THR A 67 4.53 1.67 46.65
N ARG A 68 3.43 2.05 45.98
CA ARG A 68 2.08 1.53 46.22
C ARG A 68 1.66 0.42 45.26
N ALA A 69 2.42 0.19 44.20
CA ALA A 69 2.08 -0.78 43.17
C ALA A 69 1.95 -2.19 43.76
N SER A 70 0.79 -2.79 43.57
CA SER A 70 0.41 -4.08 44.15
C SER A 70 0.93 -5.28 43.35
N ASN A 71 1.22 -5.07 42.06
CA ASN A 71 1.64 -6.10 41.13
C ASN A 71 2.59 -5.55 40.07
N ILE A 72 3.18 -6.45 39.27
CA ILE A 72 4.18 -6.10 38.26
C ILE A 72 3.64 -5.24 37.13
N LEU A 73 2.37 -5.44 36.71
CA LEU A 73 1.76 -4.64 35.65
C LEU A 73 1.53 -3.19 36.06
N GLU A 74 1.20 -2.94 37.33
CA GLU A 74 1.12 -1.59 37.88
C GLU A 74 2.49 -0.89 37.86
N GLN A 75 3.56 -1.58 38.26
CA GLN A 75 4.92 -1.03 38.19
C GLN A 75 5.34 -0.73 36.75
N TYR A 76 5.00 -1.64 35.84
CA TYR A 76 5.26 -1.50 34.41
C TYR A 76 4.53 -0.29 33.81
N SER A 77 3.25 -0.12 34.16
CA SER A 77 2.42 1.00 33.70
C SER A 77 2.91 2.35 34.24
N VAL A 78 3.28 2.42 35.53
CA VAL A 78 3.83 3.65 36.12
C VAL A 78 5.11 4.05 35.41
N THR A 79 6.01 3.09 35.16
CA THR A 79 7.26 3.32 34.44
C THR A 79 7.02 3.85 33.03
N ALA A 80 6.12 3.22 32.27
CA ALA A 80 5.76 3.65 30.91
C ALA A 80 5.14 5.05 30.87
N ARG A 81 4.28 5.39 31.85
CA ARG A 81 3.69 6.73 31.98
C ARG A 81 4.73 7.79 32.31
N MET A 82 5.73 7.46 33.13
CA MET A 82 6.86 8.37 33.37
C MET A 82 7.63 8.65 32.08
N MET A 83 7.93 7.61 31.30
CA MET A 83 8.59 7.75 30.00
C MET A 83 7.78 8.62 29.04
N GLN A 84 6.47 8.36 28.90
CA GLN A 84 5.60 9.16 28.05
C GLN A 84 5.59 10.63 28.46
N TYR A 85 5.37 10.93 29.74
CA TYR A 85 5.29 12.31 30.20
C TYR A 85 6.61 13.05 29.95
N ALA A 86 7.75 12.39 30.22
CA ALA A 86 9.06 12.94 29.90
C ALA A 86 9.20 13.24 28.40
N ARG A 87 8.75 12.35 27.52
CA ARG A 87 8.76 12.57 26.06
C ARG A 87 7.87 13.75 25.64
N GLU A 88 6.67 13.87 26.20
CA GLU A 88 5.76 14.98 25.89
C GLU A 88 6.36 16.32 26.30
N GLN A 89 6.97 16.39 27.50
CA GLN A 89 7.65 17.60 27.96
C GLN A 89 8.91 17.90 27.15
N PHE A 90 9.67 16.88 26.74
CA PHE A 90 10.83 17.05 25.85
C PHE A 90 10.43 17.71 24.52
N MET A 91 9.32 17.29 23.91
CA MET A 91 8.85 17.85 22.63
C MET A 91 8.35 19.31 22.74
N GLU A 92 7.96 19.75 23.93
CA GLU A 92 7.49 21.13 24.19
C GLU A 92 8.62 22.07 24.64
N THR A 93 9.76 21.50 25.05
CA THR A 93 10.86 22.25 25.66
C THR A 93 11.79 22.84 24.60
N THR A 94 12.10 24.14 24.72
CA THR A 94 13.09 24.82 23.88
C THR A 94 14.45 25.03 24.56
N GLU A 95 14.53 24.86 25.89
CA GLU A 95 15.76 25.02 26.67
C GLU A 95 16.56 23.72 26.74
N LEU A 96 17.84 23.77 26.39
CA LEU A 96 18.71 22.59 26.30
C LEU A 96 18.84 21.83 27.62
N ASP A 97 19.04 22.53 28.74
CA ASP A 97 19.23 21.89 30.05
C ASP A 97 17.96 21.15 30.51
N GLN A 98 16.79 21.71 30.21
CA GLN A 98 15.51 21.06 30.48
C GLN A 98 15.27 19.87 29.54
N ALA A 99 15.66 19.99 28.26
CA ALA A 99 15.57 18.89 27.30
C ALA A 99 16.45 17.70 27.72
N LEU A 100 17.68 17.96 28.18
CA LEU A 100 18.58 16.92 28.70
C LEU A 100 18.00 16.25 29.95
N LEU A 101 17.41 17.01 30.88
CA LEU A 101 16.74 16.44 32.05
C LEU A 101 15.62 15.47 31.65
N TRP A 102 14.73 15.87 30.73
CA TRP A 102 13.65 15.00 30.27
C TRP A 102 14.17 13.76 29.55
N LEU A 103 15.24 13.89 28.77
CA LEU A 103 15.88 12.76 28.11
C LEU A 103 16.47 11.77 29.14
N SER A 104 17.20 12.25 30.14
CA SER A 104 17.77 11.41 31.20
C SER A 104 16.70 10.72 32.05
N LEU A 105 15.59 11.39 32.32
CA LEU A 105 14.44 10.78 33.00
C LEU A 105 13.80 9.68 32.16
N SER A 106 13.61 9.93 30.87
CA SER A 106 13.08 8.95 29.93
C SER A 106 14.00 7.72 29.80
N GLU A 107 15.31 7.93 29.74
CA GLU A 107 16.31 6.85 29.64
C GLU A 107 16.34 6.00 30.92
N SER A 108 16.36 6.65 32.09
CA SER A 108 16.35 5.96 33.39
C SER A 108 15.10 5.10 33.59
N ALA A 109 13.94 5.65 33.25
CA ALA A 109 12.68 4.90 33.26
C ALA A 109 12.67 3.81 32.19
N GLY A 110 13.24 4.05 31.00
CA GLY A 110 13.38 3.06 29.93
C GLY A 110 14.21 1.84 30.33
N ASN A 111 15.35 2.04 30.99
CA ASN A 111 16.16 0.92 31.50
C ASN A 111 15.38 0.07 32.52
N SER A 112 14.62 0.72 33.39
CA SER A 112 13.74 0.02 34.34
C SER A 112 12.60 -0.71 33.62
N PHE A 113 12.02 -0.11 32.59
CA PHE A 113 10.96 -0.72 31.78
C PHE A 113 11.42 -2.03 31.13
N PHE A 114 12.63 -2.04 30.55
CA PHE A 114 13.22 -3.26 29.98
C PHE A 114 13.54 -4.31 31.04
N ALA A 115 14.01 -3.90 32.23
CA ALA A 115 14.30 -4.82 33.32
C ALA A 115 13.04 -5.56 33.82
N LEU A 116 11.86 -4.92 33.77
CA LEU A 116 10.59 -5.54 34.17
C LEU A 116 10.04 -6.55 33.14
N ARG A 117 10.57 -6.61 31.91
CA ARG A 117 10.03 -7.44 30.82
C ARG A 117 9.86 -8.92 31.21
N PRO A 118 10.86 -9.63 31.77
CA PRO A 118 10.72 -11.06 32.05
C PRO A 118 9.59 -11.35 33.05
N GLU A 119 9.44 -10.51 34.07
CA GLU A 119 8.39 -10.64 35.09
C GLU A 119 7.00 -10.33 34.52
N VAL A 120 6.89 -9.32 33.64
CA VAL A 120 5.65 -9.00 32.92
C VAL A 120 5.22 -10.16 32.04
N ILE A 121 6.12 -10.70 31.20
CA ILE A 121 5.80 -11.84 30.33
C ILE A 121 5.43 -13.08 31.15
N GLY A 122 6.14 -13.33 32.26
CA GLY A 122 5.80 -14.40 33.20
C GLY A 122 4.41 -14.25 33.82
N PHE A 123 4.03 -13.02 34.20
CA PHE A 123 2.69 -12.71 34.72
C PHE A 123 1.59 -12.92 33.67
N LEU A 124 1.85 -12.52 32.42
CA LEU A 124 0.90 -12.64 31.31
C LEU A 124 0.62 -14.09 30.89
N ALA A 125 1.54 -15.04 31.14
CA ALA A 125 1.36 -16.44 30.75
C ALA A 125 0.07 -17.10 31.28
N GLN A 126 -0.49 -16.58 32.39
CA GLN A 126 -1.78 -16.97 32.97
C GLN A 126 -2.75 -15.78 33.12
N GLY A 127 -2.39 -14.63 32.54
CA GLY A 127 -3.16 -13.39 32.65
C GLY A 127 -4.41 -13.39 31.77
N SER A 128 -5.37 -12.53 32.13
CA SER A 128 -6.57 -12.27 31.33
C SER A 128 -6.27 -11.46 30.07
N ARG A 129 -7.22 -11.39 29.12
CA ARG A 129 -7.17 -10.45 27.98
C ARG A 129 -6.95 -9.01 28.46
N LEU A 130 -7.61 -8.59 29.53
CA LEU A 130 -7.45 -7.26 30.11
C LEU A 130 -6.02 -7.01 30.62
N ASN A 131 -5.39 -8.00 31.24
CA ASN A 131 -3.99 -7.90 31.65
C ASN A 131 -3.03 -7.76 30.46
N HIS A 132 -3.31 -8.46 29.36
CA HIS A 132 -2.55 -8.31 28.12
C HIS A 132 -2.73 -6.91 27.53
N LEU A 133 -3.96 -6.36 27.54
CA LEU A 133 -4.21 -4.99 27.09
C LEU A 133 -3.53 -3.93 27.97
N ASP A 134 -3.49 -4.12 29.30
CA ASP A 134 -2.77 -3.23 30.21
C ASP A 134 -1.26 -3.22 29.94
N ALA A 135 -0.68 -4.40 29.70
CA ALA A 135 0.73 -4.53 29.35
C ALA A 135 1.00 -3.95 27.95
N LEU A 136 0.12 -4.21 26.98
CA LEU A 136 0.21 -3.68 25.62
C LEU A 136 0.12 -2.15 25.61
N GLU A 137 -0.77 -1.56 26.40
CA GLU A 137 -0.87 -0.10 26.58
C GLU A 137 0.43 0.49 27.12
N SER A 138 1.05 -0.18 28.09
CA SER A 138 2.30 0.25 28.69
C SER A 138 3.46 0.14 27.69
N ALA A 139 3.52 -0.93 26.89
CA ALA A 139 4.46 -1.08 25.80
C ALA A 139 4.27 -0.02 24.71
N LEU A 140 3.02 0.30 24.35
CA LEU A 140 2.70 1.35 23.38
C LEU A 140 3.19 2.73 23.86
N ARG A 141 2.95 3.07 25.14
CA ARG A 141 3.46 4.30 25.78
C ARG A 141 4.99 4.36 25.74
N ALA A 142 5.66 3.26 26.05
CA ALA A 142 7.12 3.18 25.98
C ALA A 142 7.66 3.32 24.55
N SER A 143 7.01 2.71 23.55
CA SER A 143 7.36 2.85 22.13
C SER A 143 7.20 4.29 21.63
N PHE A 144 6.17 5.00 22.06
CA PHE A 144 6.04 6.44 21.79
C PHE A 144 7.14 7.25 22.49
N ALA A 145 7.41 6.95 23.76
CA ALA A 145 8.41 7.65 24.55
C ALA A 145 9.84 7.51 23.97
N SER A 146 10.17 6.34 23.41
CA SER A 146 11.45 6.09 22.74
C SER A 146 11.55 6.70 21.34
N GLY A 147 10.52 7.43 20.88
CA GLY A 147 10.48 8.05 19.55
C GLY A 147 10.09 7.09 18.42
N GLY A 148 9.65 5.87 18.74
CA GLY A 148 9.20 4.90 17.75
C GLY A 148 7.86 5.26 17.12
N LEU A 149 7.02 6.07 17.76
CA LEU A 149 5.71 6.48 17.25
C LEU A 149 5.57 7.99 17.23
N SER A 150 4.79 8.52 16.27
CA SER A 150 4.36 9.91 16.32
C SER A 150 3.32 10.12 17.43
N LYS A 151 3.14 11.37 17.85
CA LYS A 151 2.05 11.75 18.77
C LYS A 151 0.68 11.32 18.22
N ARG A 152 0.46 11.50 16.91
CA ARG A 152 -0.81 11.15 16.26
C ARG A 152 -1.05 9.64 16.27
N ALA A 153 -0.08 8.84 15.80
CA ALA A 153 -0.19 7.39 15.77
C ALA A 153 -0.39 6.81 17.17
N PHE A 154 0.35 7.31 18.15
CA PHE A 154 0.23 6.93 19.56
C PHE A 154 -1.20 7.14 20.09
N TYR A 155 -1.75 8.34 19.95
CA TYR A 155 -3.10 8.63 20.46
C TYR A 155 -4.20 7.87 19.71
N THR A 156 -4.05 7.63 18.40
CA THR A 156 -4.96 6.74 17.66
C THR A 156 -4.98 5.35 18.27
N LEU A 157 -3.82 4.72 18.44
CA LEU A 157 -3.72 3.35 18.96
C LEU A 157 -4.19 3.24 20.42
N MET A 158 -3.98 4.27 21.24
CA MET A 158 -4.47 4.33 22.61
C MET A 158 -6.00 4.26 22.69
N VAL A 159 -6.72 4.86 21.73
CA VAL A 159 -8.19 4.78 21.65
C VAL A 159 -8.65 3.36 21.32
N GLU A 160 -7.93 2.65 20.44
CA GLU A 160 -8.22 1.25 20.12
C GLU A 160 -8.09 0.36 21.36
N ILE A 161 -7.00 0.50 22.13
CA ILE A 161 -6.83 -0.25 23.38
C ILE A 161 -7.94 0.10 24.38
N ALA A 162 -8.23 1.39 24.56
CA ALA A 162 -9.25 1.84 25.52
C ALA A 162 -10.65 1.28 25.18
N SER A 163 -10.97 1.13 23.90
CA SER A 163 -12.25 0.59 23.43
C SER A 163 -12.45 -0.88 23.83
N LEU A 164 -11.35 -1.63 23.99
CA LEU A 164 -11.34 -3.02 24.41
C LEU A 164 -11.33 -3.22 25.94
N LYS A 165 -11.13 -2.17 26.74
CA LYS A 165 -11.08 -2.26 28.22
C LYS A 165 -12.47 -2.26 28.85
N LYS A 166 -13.31 -3.19 28.38
CA LYS A 166 -14.67 -3.48 28.88
C LYS A 166 -14.67 -4.87 29.54
N SER A 167 -15.74 -5.23 30.25
CA SER A 167 -15.87 -6.60 30.80
C SER A 167 -16.10 -7.64 29.70
N GLU A 168 -16.90 -7.27 28.71
CA GLU A 168 -17.29 -8.08 27.56
C GLU A 168 -17.19 -7.23 26.29
N VAL A 169 -16.78 -7.85 25.19
CA VAL A 169 -16.63 -7.24 23.86
C VAL A 169 -17.13 -8.24 22.83
N GLU A 170 -17.90 -7.79 21.83
CA GLU A 170 -18.34 -8.64 20.73
C GLU A 170 -17.12 -9.14 19.94
N GLN A 171 -17.15 -10.41 19.50
CA GLN A 171 -16.02 -11.03 18.80
C GLN A 171 -15.53 -10.26 17.57
N ASP A 172 -16.45 -9.70 16.78
CA ASP A 172 -16.10 -8.93 15.59
C ASP A 172 -15.50 -7.56 15.97
N GLU A 173 -16.03 -6.90 17.00
CA GLU A 173 -15.45 -5.67 17.57
C GLU A 173 -14.01 -5.95 18.05
N TYR A 174 -13.79 -7.05 18.77
CA TYR A 174 -12.46 -7.46 19.23
C TYR A 174 -11.51 -7.72 18.04
N ALA A 175 -11.94 -8.46 17.03
CA ALA A 175 -11.13 -8.73 15.84
C ALA A 175 -10.72 -7.46 15.10
N GLN A 176 -11.64 -6.51 14.92
CA GLN A 176 -11.37 -5.24 14.25
C GLN A 176 -10.35 -4.39 15.02
N HIS A 177 -10.48 -4.28 16.34
CA HIS A 177 -9.53 -3.53 17.15
C HIS A 177 -8.14 -4.18 17.17
N ILE A 178 -8.05 -5.52 17.27
CA ILE A 178 -6.77 -6.24 17.17
C ILE A 178 -6.11 -6.02 15.80
N GLN A 179 -6.89 -6.07 14.71
CA GLN A 179 -6.40 -5.75 13.37
C GLN A 179 -5.83 -4.33 13.29
N ARG A 180 -6.52 -3.32 13.85
CA ARG A 180 -6.02 -1.93 13.89
C ARG A 180 -4.75 -1.81 14.74
N LEU A 181 -4.67 -2.51 15.86
CA LEU A 181 -3.50 -2.52 16.76
C LEU A 181 -2.26 -3.17 16.11
N SER A 182 -2.45 -4.06 15.13
CA SER A 182 -1.35 -4.65 14.34
C SER A 182 -0.52 -3.58 13.60
N ARG A 183 -1.13 -2.45 13.24
CA ARG A 183 -0.50 -1.35 12.51
C ARG A 183 0.58 -0.61 13.31
N THR A 184 0.69 -0.85 14.61
CA THR A 184 1.72 -0.24 15.47
C THR A 184 3.13 -0.46 14.93
N ILE A 185 3.42 -1.67 14.44
CA ILE A 185 4.73 -2.01 13.87
C ILE A 185 4.97 -1.23 12.58
N GLU A 186 3.95 -1.10 11.72
CA GLU A 186 4.01 -0.36 10.46
C GLU A 186 4.22 1.14 10.69
N PHE A 187 3.52 1.73 11.68
CA PHE A 187 3.74 3.12 12.08
C PHE A 187 5.17 3.34 12.57
N ALA A 188 5.70 2.41 13.37
CA ALA A 188 7.06 2.53 13.89
C ALA A 188 8.12 2.36 12.82
N ALA A 189 7.98 1.35 11.94
CA ALA A 189 8.86 1.16 10.79
C ALA A 189 8.86 2.41 9.91
N SER A 190 7.68 2.94 9.60
CA SER A 190 7.51 4.15 8.80
C SER A 190 8.14 5.38 9.45
N ALA A 191 8.10 5.48 10.79
CA ALA A 191 8.75 6.56 11.54
C ALA A 191 10.29 6.46 11.46
N TYR A 192 10.87 5.28 11.72
CA TYR A 192 12.31 5.07 11.63
C TYR A 192 12.84 5.25 10.20
N GLU A 193 12.11 4.78 9.21
CA GLU A 193 12.46 4.99 7.80
C GLU A 193 12.35 6.46 7.42
N TRP A 194 11.34 7.16 7.91
CA TRP A 194 11.23 8.60 7.71
C TRP A 194 12.43 9.34 8.29
N GLU A 195 12.95 8.96 9.46
CA GLU A 195 14.13 9.58 10.07
C GLU A 195 15.46 9.14 9.43
N PHE A 196 15.68 7.83 9.33
CA PHE A 196 16.98 7.24 9.03
C PHE A 196 17.09 6.68 7.61
N GLY A 197 15.99 6.53 6.86
CA GLY A 197 15.98 5.84 5.56
C GLY A 197 16.97 6.43 4.54
N HIS A 198 17.14 7.75 4.51
CA HIS A 198 18.13 8.39 3.65
C HIS A 198 19.58 8.09 4.06
N ILE A 199 19.86 8.02 5.37
CA ILE A 199 21.16 7.65 5.91
C ILE A 199 21.44 6.18 5.55
N VAL A 200 20.47 5.30 5.85
CA VAL A 200 20.53 3.88 5.52
C VAL A 200 20.79 3.67 4.02
N SER A 201 20.06 4.36 3.14
CA SER A 201 20.24 4.25 1.69
C SER A 201 21.59 4.75 1.18
N ASN A 202 22.20 5.73 1.86
CA ASN A 202 23.54 6.21 1.49
C ASN A 202 24.61 5.24 1.98
N TRP A 203 24.49 4.75 3.21
CA TRP A 203 25.43 3.81 3.81
C TRP A 203 25.36 2.42 3.18
N SER A 204 24.17 1.95 2.79
CA SER A 204 23.98 0.63 2.21
C SER A 204 24.67 0.42 0.86
N GLN A 205 25.04 1.52 0.18
CA GLN A 205 25.87 1.47 -1.02
C GLN A 205 27.32 1.03 -0.73
N MET A 206 27.79 1.25 0.50
CA MET A 206 29.13 0.89 0.95
C MET A 206 29.12 -0.34 1.86
N GLU A 207 28.14 -0.43 2.76
CA GLU A 207 27.97 -1.51 3.73
C GLU A 207 26.55 -2.10 3.61
N PRO A 208 26.35 -3.19 2.86
CA PRO A 208 25.04 -3.78 2.64
C PRO A 208 24.27 -4.14 3.92
N LEU A 209 24.96 -4.43 5.03
CA LEU A 209 24.33 -4.69 6.34
C LEU A 209 23.60 -3.47 6.89
N ALA A 210 23.89 -2.25 6.43
CA ALA A 210 23.17 -1.05 6.82
C ALA A 210 21.66 -1.14 6.50
N ASN A 211 21.26 -1.97 5.52
CA ASN A 211 19.84 -2.20 5.21
C ASN A 211 19.07 -2.82 6.39
N GLU A 212 19.74 -3.49 7.34
CA GLU A 212 19.11 -4.08 8.52
C GLU A 212 18.93 -3.08 9.67
N PHE A 213 19.48 -1.86 9.57
CA PHE A 213 19.52 -0.89 10.67
C PHE A 213 18.13 -0.56 11.24
N ILE A 214 17.14 -0.34 10.37
CA ILE A 214 15.76 -0.04 10.80
C ILE A 214 15.15 -1.26 11.51
N ALA A 215 15.37 -2.46 10.98
CA ALA A 215 14.88 -3.69 11.60
C ALA A 215 15.53 -3.90 12.98
N GLU A 216 16.81 -3.56 13.12
CA GLU A 216 17.54 -3.58 14.39
C GLU A 216 16.97 -2.56 15.39
N CYS A 217 16.65 -1.34 14.95
CA CYS A 217 16.02 -0.31 15.78
C CYS A 217 14.65 -0.76 16.30
N LEU A 218 13.84 -1.41 15.45
CA LEU A 218 12.56 -1.97 15.85
C LEU A 218 12.75 -3.05 16.93
N ARG A 219 13.69 -3.99 16.71
CA ARG A 219 13.98 -5.12 17.61
C ARG A 219 14.63 -4.72 18.94
N SER A 220 15.36 -3.61 18.98
CA SER A 220 16.03 -3.09 20.18
C SER A 220 15.20 -2.08 20.97
N SER A 221 13.96 -1.80 20.55
CA SER A 221 13.08 -0.83 21.19
C SER A 221 11.98 -1.50 22.03
N PRO A 222 11.22 -0.73 22.85
CA PRO A 222 10.03 -1.24 23.54
C PRO A 222 8.99 -1.89 22.62
N LEU A 223 9.06 -1.61 21.31
CA LEU A 223 8.20 -2.23 20.30
C LEU A 223 8.39 -3.75 20.22
N ALA A 224 9.57 -4.28 20.54
CA ALA A 224 9.77 -5.73 20.60
C ALA A 224 8.87 -6.38 21.67
N VAL A 225 8.73 -5.71 22.83
CA VAL A 225 7.84 -6.17 23.91
C VAL A 225 6.38 -5.98 23.51
N TYR A 226 6.04 -4.86 22.86
CA TYR A 226 4.71 -4.65 22.28
C TYR A 226 4.35 -5.81 21.34
N SER A 227 5.24 -6.16 20.40
CA SER A 227 5.01 -7.21 19.41
C SER A 227 4.83 -8.57 20.08
N GLU A 228 5.63 -8.90 21.10
CA GLU A 228 5.50 -10.15 21.84
C GLU A 228 4.14 -10.30 22.54
N ILE A 229 3.65 -9.22 23.18
CA ILE A 229 2.34 -9.21 23.83
C ILE A 229 1.22 -9.23 22.80
N PHE A 230 1.33 -8.42 21.74
CA PHE A 230 0.36 -8.35 20.65
C PHE A 230 0.18 -9.70 19.96
N ASN A 231 1.27 -10.42 19.72
CA ASN A 231 1.22 -11.75 19.09
C ASN A 231 0.36 -12.73 19.90
N GLN A 232 0.35 -12.63 21.23
CA GLN A 232 -0.52 -13.49 22.05
C GLN A 232 -2.00 -13.15 21.87
N LEU A 233 -2.35 -11.87 21.76
CA LEU A 233 -3.70 -11.41 21.45
C LEU A 233 -4.13 -11.80 20.02
N GLN A 234 -3.22 -11.75 19.06
CA GLN A 234 -3.48 -12.22 17.69
C GLN A 234 -3.77 -13.73 17.66
N ILE A 235 -2.97 -14.53 18.39
CA ILE A 235 -3.21 -15.98 18.53
C ILE A 235 -4.56 -16.27 19.20
N ASP A 236 -4.95 -15.46 20.18
CA ASP A 236 -6.23 -15.56 20.86
C ASP A 236 -7.40 -15.36 19.90
N ILE A 237 -7.40 -14.28 19.11
CA ILE A 237 -8.48 -14.04 18.13
C ILE A 237 -8.48 -15.09 17.02
N ASP A 238 -7.31 -15.51 16.53
CA ASP A 238 -7.20 -16.59 15.53
C ASP A 238 -7.83 -17.89 16.09
N SER A 239 -7.60 -18.19 17.38
CA SER A 239 -8.16 -19.37 18.06
C SER A 239 -9.66 -19.25 18.35
N LEU A 240 -10.17 -18.05 18.56
CA LEU A 240 -11.60 -17.78 18.74
C LEU A 240 -12.33 -17.95 17.40
N ARG A 241 -11.83 -17.31 16.34
CA ARG A 241 -12.42 -17.34 14.99
C ARG A 241 -12.05 -18.58 14.18
N ASN A 242 -11.24 -19.48 14.72
CA ASN A 242 -10.70 -20.65 14.01
C ASN A 242 -9.99 -20.28 12.69
N VAL A 243 -9.32 -19.13 12.66
CA VAL A 243 -8.52 -18.68 11.52
C VAL A 243 -7.21 -19.45 11.53
N ARG A 244 -6.92 -20.16 10.43
CA ARG A 244 -5.63 -20.84 10.24
C ARG A 244 -5.17 -20.77 8.80
N HIS A 245 -3.88 -20.50 8.61
CA HIS A 245 -3.23 -20.49 7.30
C HIS A 245 -2.45 -21.79 7.09
N GLN A 246 -2.20 -22.13 5.83
CA GLN A 246 -1.40 -23.29 5.45
C GLN A 246 -0.11 -22.84 4.75
N PHE A 247 1.03 -23.37 5.20
CA PHE A 247 2.36 -23.09 4.66
C PHE A 247 3.17 -24.40 4.56
N PHE A 248 3.42 -24.91 3.35
CA PHE A 248 4.06 -26.20 3.07
C PHE A 248 3.52 -27.35 3.95
N SER A 249 2.19 -27.54 3.92
CA SER A 249 1.46 -28.52 4.74
C SER A 249 1.51 -28.32 6.27
N LYS A 250 2.12 -27.23 6.76
CA LYS A 250 2.06 -26.80 8.18
C LYS A 250 0.96 -25.77 8.37
N GLN A 251 0.39 -25.75 9.57
CA GLN A 251 -0.54 -24.70 9.98
C GLN A 251 0.25 -23.54 10.58
N VAL A 252 -0.02 -22.32 10.13
CA VAL A 252 0.57 -21.08 10.65
C VAL A 252 -0.52 -20.07 10.99
N GLY A 253 -0.23 -19.12 11.88
CA GLY A 253 -1.18 -18.10 12.35
C GLY A 253 -1.15 -16.83 11.49
N SER A 254 -2.06 -15.90 11.78
CA SER A 254 -2.19 -14.61 11.06
C SER A 254 -0.98 -13.69 11.25
N ILE A 255 -0.11 -14.01 12.20
CA ILE A 255 1.17 -13.31 12.42
C ILE A 255 2.11 -13.55 11.23
N ASP A 256 2.12 -14.75 10.65
CA ASP A 256 3.13 -15.17 9.68
C ASP A 256 2.74 -14.85 8.23
N LEU A 257 1.44 -14.85 7.94
CA LEU A 257 0.87 -14.65 6.60
C LEU A 257 -0.31 -13.70 6.67
N ARG A 258 -0.32 -12.67 5.81
CA ARG A 258 -1.46 -11.76 5.64
C ARG A 258 -1.86 -11.67 4.17
N ALA A 259 -3.11 -12.00 3.84
CA ALA A 259 -3.67 -11.75 2.53
C ALA A 259 -3.94 -10.26 2.33
N LEU A 260 -3.57 -9.71 1.17
CA LEU A 260 -3.92 -8.33 0.79
C LEU A 260 -5.16 -8.28 -0.09
N ASN A 261 -5.34 -9.29 -0.94
CA ASN A 261 -6.52 -9.46 -1.77
C ASN A 261 -6.77 -10.95 -2.04
N PRO A 262 -8.02 -11.33 -2.37
CA PRO A 262 -8.30 -12.71 -2.76
C PRO A 262 -7.66 -13.03 -4.12
N GLY A 263 -7.20 -14.27 -4.27
CA GLY A 263 -6.60 -14.76 -5.50
C GLY A 263 -6.19 -16.21 -5.41
N LEU A 264 -6.10 -16.88 -6.55
CA LEU A 264 -5.66 -18.27 -6.66
C LEU A 264 -4.70 -18.39 -7.85
N ALA A 265 -3.51 -18.94 -7.60
CA ALA A 265 -2.52 -19.09 -8.65
C ALA A 265 -1.62 -20.31 -8.45
N LYS A 266 -1.13 -20.80 -9.57
CA LYS A 266 0.00 -21.70 -9.67
C LYS A 266 1.12 -20.99 -10.40
N GLY A 267 2.33 -21.06 -9.89
CA GLY A 267 3.50 -20.55 -10.59
C GLY A 267 4.80 -21.03 -10.00
N THR A 268 5.90 -20.78 -10.71
CA THR A 268 7.25 -21.04 -10.22
C THR A 268 7.69 -19.93 -9.29
N LEU A 269 8.15 -20.24 -8.08
CA LEU A 269 8.65 -19.21 -7.16
C LEU A 269 9.98 -18.65 -7.67
N VAL A 270 10.04 -17.34 -7.83
CA VAL A 270 11.20 -16.60 -8.36
C VAL A 270 11.54 -15.45 -7.42
N ASP A 271 12.81 -15.34 -7.08
CA ASP A 271 13.38 -14.12 -6.51
C ASP A 271 14.21 -13.45 -7.62
N PRO A 272 13.76 -12.29 -8.17
CA PRO A 272 14.48 -11.62 -9.26
C PRO A 272 15.95 -11.30 -8.96
N ALA A 273 16.35 -11.22 -7.69
CA ALA A 273 17.72 -10.96 -7.28
C ALA A 273 18.56 -12.23 -7.08
N LEU A 274 17.95 -13.39 -6.83
CA LEU A 274 18.64 -14.62 -6.40
C LEU A 274 18.43 -15.84 -7.32
N SER A 275 17.41 -15.85 -8.18
CA SER A 275 17.10 -17.00 -9.04
C SER A 275 18.22 -17.29 -10.05
N GLN A 276 18.61 -18.58 -10.15
CA GLN A 276 19.74 -19.04 -10.97
C GLN A 276 19.34 -19.48 -12.39
N ARG A 277 18.04 -19.64 -12.66
CA ARG A 277 17.55 -19.99 -14.00
C ARG A 277 17.61 -18.77 -14.93
N GLY A 278 17.85 -19.02 -16.23
CA GLY A 278 17.70 -18.00 -17.28
C GLY A 278 16.28 -17.43 -17.33
N TYR A 279 15.96 -16.65 -18.38
CA TYR A 279 14.65 -15.98 -18.53
C TYR A 279 13.47 -16.90 -18.14
N GLN A 280 12.73 -16.51 -17.10
CA GLN A 280 11.43 -17.10 -16.74
C GLN A 280 10.33 -16.15 -17.15
N ASP A 281 9.26 -16.69 -17.73
CA ASP A 281 8.09 -15.92 -18.12
C ASP A 281 7.37 -15.39 -16.87
N PRO A 282 7.35 -14.06 -16.64
CA PRO A 282 6.70 -13.46 -15.48
C PRO A 282 5.27 -13.96 -15.27
N ALA A 283 4.50 -14.18 -16.35
CA ALA A 283 3.09 -14.57 -16.28
C ALA A 283 2.86 -15.92 -15.58
N THR A 284 3.91 -16.75 -15.47
CA THR A 284 3.89 -18.07 -14.81
C THR A 284 4.72 -18.12 -13.53
N SER A 285 5.26 -16.99 -13.09
CA SER A 285 6.13 -16.90 -11.93
C SER A 285 5.41 -16.24 -10.75
N ILE A 286 5.70 -16.73 -9.55
CA ILE A 286 5.34 -16.09 -8.29
C ILE A 286 6.56 -15.32 -7.82
N TYR A 287 6.43 -14.00 -7.67
CA TYR A 287 7.57 -13.15 -7.32
C TYR A 287 7.69 -12.99 -5.80
N LEU A 288 8.86 -13.33 -5.26
CA LEU A 288 9.26 -12.96 -3.92
C LEU A 288 10.03 -11.64 -3.98
N VAL A 289 9.42 -10.56 -3.47
CA VAL A 289 10.00 -9.21 -3.51
C VAL A 289 10.11 -8.62 -2.10
N PRO A 290 11.15 -7.82 -1.81
CA PRO A 290 11.32 -7.23 -0.48
C PRO A 290 10.24 -6.20 -0.13
N HIS A 291 9.64 -5.56 -1.13
CA HIS A 291 8.54 -4.60 -0.99
C HIS A 291 7.78 -4.49 -2.33
N THR A 292 6.57 -3.97 -2.29
CA THR A 292 5.82 -3.59 -3.51
C THR A 292 6.67 -2.62 -4.33
N ILE A 293 7.04 -2.98 -5.56
CA ILE A 293 7.78 -2.09 -6.46
C ILE A 293 6.79 -1.24 -7.27
N ALA A 294 7.21 -0.08 -7.77
CA ALA A 294 6.32 0.85 -8.50
C ALA A 294 5.71 0.27 -9.79
N SER A 295 6.28 -0.81 -10.30
CA SER A 295 5.86 -1.49 -11.53
C SER A 295 6.32 -2.94 -11.49
N ILE A 296 5.39 -3.90 -11.53
CA ILE A 296 5.67 -5.33 -11.76
C ILE A 296 5.11 -5.72 -13.14
N PRO A 297 5.79 -6.57 -13.94
CA PRO A 297 5.13 -7.28 -15.04
C PRO A 297 3.93 -8.10 -14.52
N ARG A 298 3.08 -8.65 -15.40
CA ARG A 298 2.03 -9.56 -14.93
C ARG A 298 2.71 -10.81 -14.34
N VAL A 299 2.42 -11.09 -13.09
CA VAL A 299 2.93 -12.26 -12.37
C VAL A 299 1.79 -13.17 -11.99
N ALA A 300 2.07 -14.47 -11.82
CA ALA A 300 1.08 -15.40 -11.31
C ALA A 300 0.71 -15.08 -9.85
N GLY A 301 1.66 -14.53 -9.09
CA GLY A 301 1.49 -14.25 -7.67
C GLY A 301 2.55 -13.32 -7.11
N ILE A 302 2.24 -12.66 -5.99
CA ILE A 302 3.14 -11.72 -5.31
C ILE A 302 3.29 -12.13 -3.84
N LEU A 303 4.52 -12.36 -3.41
CA LEU A 303 4.90 -12.52 -2.01
C LEU A 303 5.80 -11.34 -1.61
N THR A 304 5.38 -10.56 -0.62
CA THR A 304 6.08 -9.35 -0.17
C THR A 304 6.44 -9.42 1.31
N LYS A 305 7.52 -8.74 1.74
CA LYS A 305 7.80 -8.61 3.19
C LYS A 305 6.94 -7.52 3.86
N ASN A 306 6.42 -6.57 3.08
CA ASN A 306 5.60 -5.46 3.54
C ASN A 306 4.60 -5.06 2.45
N GLU A 307 3.39 -4.68 2.85
CA GLU A 307 2.25 -4.31 1.99
C GLU A 307 2.53 -3.09 1.09
N GLY A 308 3.34 -2.14 1.57
CA GLY A 308 3.57 -0.87 0.86
C GLY A 308 2.33 0.02 0.86
N ASN A 309 2.12 0.83 -0.18
CA ASN A 309 0.92 1.67 -0.28
C ASN A 309 -0.26 0.85 -0.87
N PRO A 310 -1.37 0.68 -0.12
CA PRO A 310 -2.47 -0.22 -0.49
C PRO A 310 -3.27 0.27 -1.71
N VAL A 311 -3.16 1.55 -2.08
CA VAL A 311 -3.80 2.12 -3.29
C VAL A 311 -2.81 2.37 -4.43
N SER A 312 -1.60 1.79 -4.36
CA SER A 312 -0.66 1.86 -5.48
C SER A 312 -1.20 1.12 -6.70
N HIS A 313 -0.74 1.51 -7.90
CA HIS A 313 -1.14 0.85 -9.14
C HIS A 313 -0.96 -0.67 -9.11
N VAL A 314 0.11 -1.18 -8.48
CA VAL A 314 0.39 -2.61 -8.40
C VAL A 314 -0.61 -3.33 -7.50
N GLN A 315 -0.97 -2.71 -6.36
CA GLN A 315 -1.96 -3.27 -5.43
C GLN A 315 -3.36 -3.30 -6.04
N LEU A 316 -3.78 -2.20 -6.68
CA LEU A 316 -5.05 -2.15 -7.41
C LEU A 316 -5.08 -3.16 -8.56
N LEU A 317 -4.01 -3.26 -9.34
CA LEU A 317 -3.92 -4.24 -10.43
C LEU A 317 -4.03 -5.69 -9.93
N ALA A 318 -3.36 -6.03 -8.83
CA ALA A 318 -3.42 -7.36 -8.24
C ALA A 318 -4.85 -7.72 -7.79
N ARG A 319 -5.56 -6.77 -7.15
CA ARG A 319 -6.98 -6.90 -6.76
C ARG A 319 -7.91 -7.10 -7.95
N ASN A 320 -7.76 -6.27 -8.98
CA ASN A 320 -8.62 -6.29 -10.16
C ASN A 320 -8.50 -7.63 -10.91
N LEU A 321 -7.29 -8.18 -10.98
CA LEU A 321 -7.01 -9.42 -11.71
C LEU A 321 -7.10 -10.69 -10.85
N GLY A 322 -7.32 -10.55 -9.54
CA GLY A 322 -7.33 -11.68 -8.62
C GLY A 322 -5.97 -12.37 -8.52
N ILE A 323 -4.88 -11.60 -8.71
CA ILE A 323 -3.51 -12.10 -8.50
C ILE A 323 -3.32 -12.20 -6.99
N PRO A 324 -3.08 -13.39 -6.42
CA PRO A 324 -2.85 -13.53 -4.98
C PRO A 324 -1.64 -12.71 -4.56
N ASN A 325 -1.86 -11.78 -3.63
CA ASN A 325 -0.86 -10.91 -3.04
C ASN A 325 -0.83 -11.11 -1.52
N ILE A 326 0.30 -11.60 -1.02
CA ILE A 326 0.44 -12.06 0.36
C ILE A 326 1.67 -11.42 0.98
N VAL A 327 1.52 -10.88 2.19
CA VAL A 327 2.63 -10.46 3.03
C VAL A 327 3.13 -11.67 3.82
N VAL A 328 4.44 -11.90 3.77
CA VAL A 328 5.13 -13.02 4.42
C VAL A 328 6.19 -12.48 5.38
N THR A 329 6.20 -12.99 6.61
CA THR A 329 7.18 -12.56 7.61
C THR A 329 8.59 -13.10 7.34
N PRO A 330 9.64 -12.43 7.86
CA PRO A 330 11.02 -12.89 7.72
C PRO A 330 11.29 -14.33 8.20
N GLN A 331 10.50 -14.83 9.15
CA GLN A 331 10.63 -16.17 9.72
C GLN A 331 10.36 -17.28 8.71
N LEU A 332 9.45 -17.05 7.74
CA LEU A 332 9.10 -18.00 6.70
C LEU A 332 10.01 -17.90 5.46
N LEU A 333 10.83 -16.85 5.34
CA LEU A 333 11.70 -16.64 4.18
C LEU A 333 12.71 -17.77 3.94
N PRO A 334 13.36 -18.38 4.96
CA PRO A 334 14.29 -19.48 4.71
C PRO A 334 13.63 -20.72 4.10
N GLU A 335 12.33 -20.93 4.36
CA GLU A 335 11.56 -22.01 3.73
C GLU A 335 11.21 -21.66 2.28
N LEU A 336 10.78 -20.42 2.01
CA LEU A 336 10.55 -19.93 0.64
C LEU A 336 11.83 -19.93 -0.20
N GLN A 337 12.96 -19.51 0.35
CA GLN A 337 14.26 -19.51 -0.33
C GLN A 337 14.69 -20.93 -0.73
N ARG A 338 14.39 -21.94 0.11
CA ARG A 338 14.62 -23.35 -0.24
C ARG A 338 13.69 -23.86 -1.34
N ALA A 339 12.54 -23.22 -1.53
CA ALA A 339 11.56 -23.53 -2.56
C ALA A 339 11.73 -22.70 -3.84
N LEU A 340 12.80 -21.89 -3.97
CA LEU A 340 13.07 -21.14 -5.20
C LEU A 340 13.17 -22.09 -6.41
N ASP A 341 12.66 -21.62 -7.55
CA ASP A 341 12.61 -22.36 -8.82
C ASP A 341 11.75 -23.64 -8.79
N THR A 342 10.86 -23.79 -7.80
CA THR A 342 9.84 -24.86 -7.70
C THR A 342 8.43 -24.33 -7.96
N GLU A 343 7.53 -25.19 -8.44
CA GLU A 343 6.12 -24.86 -8.63
C GLU A 343 5.36 -24.87 -7.30
N LEU A 344 4.68 -23.76 -6.99
CA LEU A 344 3.83 -23.60 -5.81
C LEU A 344 2.37 -23.35 -6.22
N LEU A 345 1.47 -23.77 -5.35
CA LEU A 345 0.12 -23.22 -5.27
C LEU A 345 0.13 -22.10 -4.23
N ILE A 346 -0.41 -20.94 -4.60
CA ILE A 346 -0.73 -19.90 -3.63
C ILE A 346 -2.20 -19.49 -3.76
N ALA A 347 -2.85 -19.34 -2.62
CA ALA A 347 -4.25 -18.95 -2.52
C ALA A 347 -4.44 -17.98 -1.36
N SER A 348 -5.25 -16.96 -1.57
CA SER A 348 -5.76 -16.06 -0.55
C SER A 348 -7.27 -15.95 -0.69
N SER A 349 -8.00 -16.19 0.40
CA SER A 349 -9.46 -16.17 0.41
C SER A 349 -10.03 -14.76 0.68
N PRO A 350 -11.33 -14.53 0.40
CA PRO A 350 -12.01 -13.28 0.74
C PRO A 350 -11.93 -12.89 2.23
N ALA A 351 -12.06 -13.84 3.15
CA ALA A 351 -11.94 -13.57 4.59
C ALA A 351 -10.48 -13.57 5.10
N GLY A 352 -9.50 -13.72 4.20
CA GLY A 352 -8.09 -13.49 4.47
C GLY A 352 -7.26 -14.72 4.84
N ARG A 353 -7.79 -15.95 4.73
CA ARG A 353 -6.99 -17.17 4.86
C ARG A 353 -6.00 -17.29 3.71
N VAL A 354 -4.85 -17.90 4.00
CA VAL A 354 -3.76 -18.06 3.04
C VAL A 354 -3.35 -19.52 2.98
N VAL A 355 -3.13 -20.01 1.77
CA VAL A 355 -2.51 -21.31 1.49
C VAL A 355 -1.30 -21.07 0.60
N ILE A 356 -0.12 -21.50 1.04
CA ILE A 356 1.10 -21.58 0.25
C ILE A 356 1.59 -23.02 0.36
N ASP A 357 1.63 -23.75 -0.75
CA ASP A 357 2.03 -25.17 -0.73
C ASP A 357 2.75 -25.59 -2.00
N SER A 358 3.53 -26.67 -1.92
CA SER A 358 4.12 -27.28 -3.11
C SER A 358 3.02 -27.77 -4.04
N PHE A 359 3.12 -27.45 -5.33
CA PHE A 359 2.12 -27.87 -6.29
C PHE A 359 2.21 -29.40 -6.49
N GLY A 360 1.08 -30.09 -6.30
CA GLY A 360 1.00 -31.54 -6.32
C GLY A 360 -0.35 -32.05 -6.85
N PRO A 361 -0.51 -33.38 -7.00
CA PRO A 361 -1.67 -33.97 -7.67
C PRO A 361 -3.03 -33.61 -7.07
N GLN A 362 -3.08 -33.34 -5.76
CA GLN A 362 -4.28 -32.92 -5.05
C GLN A 362 -4.87 -31.60 -5.59
N TYR A 363 -4.04 -30.75 -6.22
CA TYR A 363 -4.45 -29.44 -6.72
C TYR A 363 -4.78 -29.41 -8.23
N HIS A 364 -4.59 -30.52 -8.96
CA HIS A 364 -4.87 -30.57 -10.41
C HIS A 364 -6.36 -30.35 -10.76
N LYS A 365 -7.28 -30.90 -9.94
CA LYS A 365 -8.72 -30.71 -10.16
C LYS A 365 -9.14 -29.25 -9.94
N LEU A 366 -8.54 -28.60 -8.94
CA LEU A 366 -8.85 -27.22 -8.53
C LEU A 366 -8.56 -26.18 -9.63
N LEU A 367 -7.44 -26.33 -10.35
CA LEU A 367 -7.05 -25.37 -11.39
C LEU A 367 -7.64 -25.67 -12.78
N SER A 368 -8.10 -26.91 -13.02
CA SER A 368 -8.70 -27.29 -14.32
C SER A 368 -10.12 -26.73 -14.51
N GLU A 369 -10.83 -26.39 -13.42
CA GLU A 369 -12.13 -25.71 -13.46
C GLU A 369 -11.98 -24.18 -13.54
N ASP A 370 -10.92 -23.61 -12.95
CA ASP A 370 -10.63 -22.16 -12.95
C ASP A 370 -10.06 -21.66 -14.29
N ASN A 371 -9.26 -22.50 -14.99
CA ASN A 371 -8.76 -22.19 -16.34
C ASN A 371 -9.87 -22.01 -17.39
N ARG A 372 -11.07 -22.59 -17.19
CA ARG A 372 -12.22 -22.36 -18.09
C ARG A 372 -12.86 -20.98 -17.95
N ARG A 373 -12.59 -20.25 -16.85
CA ARG A 373 -13.10 -18.89 -16.61
C ARG A 373 -12.11 -17.78 -17.02
N LYS A 374 -10.81 -18.10 -17.15
CA LYS A 374 -9.78 -17.18 -17.68
C LYS A 374 -9.89 -16.91 -19.20
N GLU A 375 -10.84 -17.55 -19.89
CA GLU A 375 -11.11 -17.36 -21.33
C GLU A 375 -12.04 -16.17 -21.67
N SER A 376 -12.23 -15.21 -20.77
CA SER A 376 -12.83 -13.91 -21.15
C SER A 376 -11.78 -13.03 -21.84
N SER A 377 -11.34 -13.47 -23.02
CA SER A 377 -10.56 -12.62 -23.91
C SER A 377 -11.44 -11.48 -24.41
N ILE A 378 -10.96 -10.26 -24.23
CA ILE A 378 -11.61 -9.03 -24.66
C ILE A 378 -11.73 -9.09 -26.18
N ASP A 379 -12.98 -9.04 -26.64
CA ASP A 379 -13.34 -8.86 -28.03
C ASP A 379 -13.68 -7.37 -28.22
N ILE A 380 -13.05 -6.72 -29.19
CA ILE A 380 -13.38 -5.34 -29.53
C ILE A 380 -14.40 -5.39 -30.64
N ASP A 381 -15.57 -4.79 -30.42
CA ASP A 381 -16.43 -4.47 -31.54
C ASP A 381 -15.92 -3.19 -32.22
N LEU A 382 -15.53 -3.30 -33.48
CA LEU A 382 -15.05 -2.16 -34.27
C LEU A 382 -16.20 -1.29 -34.77
N ASP A 383 -17.41 -1.83 -34.85
CA ASP A 383 -18.59 -1.10 -35.30
C ASP A 383 -19.04 -0.07 -34.25
N ASP A 384 -18.64 -0.25 -33.00
CA ASP A 384 -18.84 0.70 -31.90
C ASP A 384 -17.90 1.92 -31.96
N LEU A 385 -16.88 1.93 -32.83
CA LEU A 385 -15.90 3.02 -32.91
C LEU A 385 -16.15 3.95 -34.10
N ASN A 386 -16.32 5.24 -33.81
CA ASN A 386 -16.44 6.29 -34.82
C ASN A 386 -15.07 6.83 -35.25
N LEU A 387 -14.37 6.05 -36.08
CA LEU A 387 -13.05 6.42 -36.64
C LEU A 387 -13.11 7.55 -37.69
N LYS A 388 -14.30 8.00 -38.09
CA LYS A 388 -14.48 9.10 -39.05
C LYS A 388 -14.47 10.45 -38.36
N PHE A 389 -14.78 10.51 -37.07
CA PHE A 389 -14.72 11.72 -36.27
C PHE A 389 -13.26 12.09 -35.96
N VAL A 390 -12.83 13.25 -36.47
CA VAL A 390 -11.43 13.70 -36.42
C VAL A 390 -11.25 15.10 -35.86
N GLN A 391 -12.34 15.74 -35.46
CA GLN A 391 -12.33 17.11 -34.98
C GLN A 391 -11.81 17.16 -33.54
N VAL A 392 -10.97 18.14 -33.24
CA VAL A 392 -10.47 18.38 -31.89
C VAL A 392 -11.60 18.97 -31.03
N THR A 393 -11.93 18.31 -29.92
CA THR A 393 -13.09 18.65 -29.08
C THR A 393 -12.67 19.02 -27.66
N SER A 394 -13.44 19.84 -26.94
CA SER A 394 -13.21 20.09 -25.52
C SER A 394 -13.97 19.10 -24.63
N LEU A 395 -13.58 18.96 -23.37
CA LEU A 395 -14.30 18.10 -22.42
C LEU A 395 -15.76 18.53 -22.21
N GLU A 396 -16.06 19.83 -22.35
CA GLU A 396 -17.42 20.36 -22.25
C GLU A 396 -18.33 19.97 -23.43
N GLU A 397 -17.73 19.74 -24.59
CA GLU A 397 -18.42 19.43 -25.85
C GLU A 397 -18.65 17.91 -26.05
N LEU A 398 -17.97 17.08 -25.27
CA LEU A 398 -18.16 15.62 -25.31
C LEU A 398 -19.51 15.26 -24.70
N ASP A 399 -20.38 14.62 -25.49
CA ASP A 399 -21.65 14.09 -24.99
C ASP A 399 -21.47 12.70 -24.37
N GLY A 400 -22.09 12.44 -23.21
CA GLY A 400 -21.84 11.22 -22.42
C GLY A 400 -22.16 9.96 -23.23
N ASP A 401 -23.33 9.97 -23.87
CA ASP A 401 -23.92 8.81 -24.56
C ASP A 401 -23.13 8.34 -25.79
N HIS A 402 -22.37 9.22 -26.44
CA HIS A 402 -21.59 8.90 -27.66
C HIS A 402 -20.08 9.09 -27.47
N SER A 403 -19.63 9.46 -26.27
CA SER A 403 -18.21 9.72 -26.01
C SER A 403 -17.35 8.48 -26.17
N SER A 404 -17.86 7.31 -25.79
CA SER A 404 -17.18 6.01 -25.90
C SER A 404 -16.88 5.59 -27.34
N GLU A 405 -17.66 6.07 -28.32
CA GLU A 405 -17.44 5.79 -29.74
C GLU A 405 -16.26 6.58 -30.31
N ILE A 406 -16.00 7.78 -29.78
CA ILE A 406 -15.03 8.75 -30.35
C ILE A 406 -13.75 8.88 -29.54
N VAL A 407 -13.80 8.62 -28.23
CA VAL A 407 -12.68 8.75 -27.30
C VAL A 407 -12.65 7.59 -26.33
N GLY A 408 -11.53 7.39 -25.65
CA GLY A 408 -11.43 6.33 -24.65
C GLY A 408 -12.21 6.66 -23.37
N PRO A 409 -12.33 5.67 -22.47
CA PRO A 409 -13.14 5.81 -21.27
C PRO A 409 -12.55 6.79 -20.26
N LYS A 410 -11.25 7.12 -20.30
CA LYS A 410 -10.70 8.13 -19.38
C LYS A 410 -11.21 9.52 -19.73
N ALA A 411 -11.17 9.88 -21.01
CA ALA A 411 -11.65 11.16 -21.50
C ALA A 411 -13.18 11.25 -21.39
N GLY A 412 -13.91 10.17 -21.74
CA GLY A 412 -15.36 10.08 -21.58
C GLY A 412 -15.80 10.31 -20.13
N LYS A 413 -15.28 9.50 -19.19
CA LYS A 413 -15.60 9.62 -17.76
C LYS A 413 -15.18 10.96 -17.16
N LEU A 414 -14.08 11.55 -17.63
CA LEU A 414 -13.66 12.88 -17.17
C LEU A 414 -14.59 13.99 -17.70
N ALA A 415 -15.10 13.87 -18.93
CA ALA A 415 -16.09 14.79 -19.48
C ALA A 415 -17.41 14.72 -18.70
N GLU A 416 -17.89 13.51 -18.39
CA GLU A 416 -19.05 13.27 -17.53
C GLU A 416 -18.85 13.88 -16.13
N LEU A 417 -17.72 13.58 -15.49
CA LEU A 417 -17.38 14.12 -14.17
C LEU A 417 -17.39 15.65 -14.17
N LYS A 418 -16.95 16.28 -15.27
CA LYS A 418 -16.93 17.73 -15.42
C LYS A 418 -18.33 18.32 -15.62
N LYS A 419 -19.23 17.63 -16.31
CA LYS A 419 -20.65 18.00 -16.39
C LYS A 419 -21.33 17.92 -15.03
N LEU A 420 -21.07 16.85 -14.29
CA LEU A 420 -21.61 16.65 -12.96
C LEU A 420 -21.03 17.62 -11.94
N PHE A 421 -19.75 17.97 -12.03
CA PHE A 421 -19.09 18.87 -11.08
C PHE A 421 -18.40 20.05 -11.78
N PRO A 422 -19.18 21.01 -12.32
CA PRO A 422 -18.63 22.18 -12.97
C PRO A 422 -17.72 22.96 -12.02
N GLY A 423 -16.53 23.32 -12.50
CA GLY A 423 -15.53 24.07 -11.72
C GLY A 423 -14.63 23.22 -10.81
N LYS A 424 -14.94 21.94 -10.57
CA LYS A 424 -14.03 21.02 -9.84
C LYS A 424 -13.09 20.26 -10.79
N VAL A 425 -13.38 20.17 -12.09
CA VAL A 425 -12.52 19.51 -13.08
C VAL A 425 -11.81 20.55 -13.96
N SER A 426 -10.50 20.41 -14.11
CA SER A 426 -9.69 21.30 -14.95
C SER A 426 -10.12 21.24 -16.43
N PRO A 427 -10.03 22.34 -17.19
CA PRO A 427 -10.28 22.32 -18.64
C PRO A 427 -9.41 21.29 -19.36
N GLY A 428 -9.94 20.74 -20.44
CA GLY A 428 -9.22 19.76 -21.26
C GLY A 428 -9.73 19.70 -22.69
N ILE A 429 -8.86 19.22 -23.56
CA ILE A 429 -9.09 19.00 -24.99
C ILE A 429 -8.81 17.54 -25.27
N VAL A 430 -9.58 16.94 -26.19
CA VAL A 430 -9.43 15.55 -26.57
C VAL A 430 -9.23 15.43 -28.07
N LEU A 431 -8.23 14.65 -28.47
CA LEU A 431 -8.01 14.21 -29.84
C LEU A 431 -8.68 12.85 -29.99
N PRO A 432 -9.70 12.71 -30.87
CA PRO A 432 -10.48 11.48 -30.99
C PRO A 432 -9.73 10.36 -31.71
N PHE A 433 -10.23 9.13 -31.61
CA PHE A 433 -9.68 7.94 -32.27
C PHE A 433 -9.46 8.11 -33.78
N GLY A 434 -10.34 8.86 -34.46
CA GLY A 434 -10.23 9.10 -35.89
C GLY A 434 -8.98 9.90 -36.30
N VAL A 435 -8.43 10.74 -35.42
CA VAL A 435 -7.13 11.42 -35.67
C VAL A 435 -6.01 10.39 -35.76
N PHE A 436 -5.98 9.45 -34.82
CA PHE A 436 -5.00 8.36 -34.84
C PHE A 436 -5.25 7.39 -36.00
N ALA A 437 -6.51 7.08 -36.34
CA ALA A 437 -6.83 6.25 -37.51
C ALA A 437 -6.33 6.87 -38.82
N LYS A 438 -6.39 8.20 -38.98
CA LYS A 438 -5.78 8.90 -40.12
C LYS A 438 -4.25 8.75 -40.13
N ILE A 439 -3.61 8.84 -38.97
CA ILE A 439 -2.17 8.63 -38.82
C ILE A 439 -1.77 7.21 -39.24
N LEU A 440 -2.54 6.19 -38.82
CA LEU A 440 -2.28 4.81 -39.19
C LEU A 440 -2.41 4.54 -40.71
N ASN A 441 -3.15 5.38 -41.43
CA ASN A 441 -3.27 5.29 -42.89
C ASN A 441 -2.15 6.01 -43.67
N VAL A 442 -1.18 6.63 -42.98
CA VAL A 442 0.00 7.21 -43.62
C VAL A 442 0.86 6.09 -44.24
N LYS A 443 1.29 6.30 -45.48
CA LYS A 443 2.15 5.35 -46.19
C LYS A 443 3.56 5.40 -45.62
N MET A 444 4.09 4.23 -45.24
CA MET A 444 5.49 4.06 -44.87
C MET A 444 6.40 4.24 -46.09
N ALA A 445 7.72 4.30 -45.89
CA ALA A 445 8.71 4.34 -46.97
C ALA A 445 8.59 3.15 -47.95
N SER A 446 8.05 2.03 -47.49
CA SER A 446 7.73 0.85 -48.31
C SER A 446 6.49 1.01 -49.21
N GLY A 447 5.74 2.11 -49.08
CA GLY A 447 4.51 2.39 -49.84
C GLY A 447 3.22 1.78 -49.28
N ILE A 448 3.33 0.94 -48.24
CA ILE A 448 2.20 0.30 -47.54
C ILE A 448 1.70 1.22 -46.41
N PRO A 449 0.38 1.36 -46.18
CA PRO A 449 -0.14 2.02 -44.98
C PRO A 449 0.39 1.40 -43.70
N LEU A 450 0.69 2.22 -42.69
CA LEU A 450 1.19 1.73 -41.40
C LEU A 450 0.24 0.72 -40.74
N SER A 451 -1.08 0.92 -40.86
CA SER A 451 -2.12 -0.02 -40.38
C SER A 451 -1.96 -1.42 -40.94
N ASP A 452 -1.73 -1.53 -42.25
CA ASP A 452 -1.63 -2.82 -42.95
C ASP A 452 -0.32 -3.50 -42.61
N TRP A 453 0.76 -2.72 -42.48
CA TRP A 453 2.04 -3.23 -42.02
C TRP A 453 1.96 -3.76 -40.58
N ILE A 454 1.31 -3.03 -39.66
CA ILE A 454 1.09 -3.49 -38.28
C ILE A 454 0.33 -4.82 -38.27
N LYS A 455 -0.78 -4.94 -39.01
CA LYS A 455 -1.54 -6.19 -39.12
C LYS A 455 -0.70 -7.35 -39.61
N GLN A 456 0.13 -7.14 -40.65
CA GLN A 456 1.05 -8.16 -41.15
C GLN A 456 2.08 -8.59 -40.09
N GLN A 457 2.63 -7.65 -39.33
CA GLN A 457 3.59 -8.00 -38.27
C GLN A 457 2.94 -8.74 -37.11
N TYR A 458 1.70 -8.39 -36.71
CA TYR A 458 0.97 -9.10 -35.67
C TYR A 458 0.68 -10.55 -36.09
N GLN A 459 0.30 -10.78 -37.34
CA GLN A 459 0.15 -12.13 -37.90
C GLN A 459 1.48 -12.89 -37.86
N ALA A 460 2.59 -12.26 -38.26
CA ALA A 460 3.91 -12.88 -38.21
C ALA A 460 4.34 -13.23 -36.76
N ILE A 461 4.01 -12.38 -35.78
CA ILE A 461 4.26 -12.65 -34.35
C ILE A 461 3.40 -13.82 -33.85
N ALA A 462 2.15 -13.92 -34.31
CA ALA A 462 1.24 -15.00 -33.93
C ALA A 462 1.68 -16.37 -34.50
N THR A 463 2.23 -16.38 -35.72
CA THR A 463 2.69 -17.61 -36.39
C THR A 463 4.18 -17.91 -36.21
N PHE A 464 4.87 -17.21 -35.30
CA PHE A 464 6.31 -17.34 -35.10
C PHE A 464 6.69 -18.73 -34.55
N GLN A 465 7.60 -19.44 -35.23
CA GLN A 465 7.99 -20.83 -34.87
C GLN A 465 9.38 -20.96 -34.20
N GLY A 466 10.06 -19.85 -33.91
CA GLY A 466 11.38 -19.86 -33.25
C GLY A 466 11.33 -19.96 -31.71
N GLY A 467 12.51 -19.95 -31.08
CA GLY A 467 12.63 -20.00 -29.61
C GLY A 467 12.10 -18.73 -28.92
N ALA A 468 11.83 -18.82 -27.60
CA ALA A 468 11.26 -17.70 -26.83
C ALA A 468 12.11 -16.41 -26.90
N VAL A 469 13.43 -16.55 -26.85
CA VAL A 469 14.38 -15.42 -26.97
C VAL A 469 14.34 -14.79 -28.36
N GLU A 470 14.30 -15.61 -29.41
CA GLU A 470 14.23 -15.13 -30.80
C GLU A 470 12.90 -14.41 -31.06
N ARG A 471 11.79 -14.94 -30.53
CA ARG A 471 10.48 -14.30 -30.59
C ARG A 471 10.50 -12.94 -29.90
N GLN A 472 11.09 -12.84 -28.71
CA GLN A 472 11.19 -11.58 -27.97
C GLN A 472 11.99 -10.52 -28.73
N GLN A 473 13.12 -10.92 -29.34
CA GLN A 473 13.93 -10.03 -30.17
C GLN A 473 13.16 -9.54 -31.40
N PHE A 474 12.46 -10.45 -32.10
CA PHE A 474 11.64 -10.11 -33.25
C PHE A 474 10.52 -9.13 -32.88
N VAL A 475 9.79 -9.39 -31.78
CA VAL A 475 8.74 -8.50 -31.27
C VAL A 475 9.31 -7.12 -30.92
N SER A 476 10.44 -7.06 -30.21
CA SER A 476 11.06 -5.77 -29.84
C SER A 476 11.47 -4.95 -31.07
N GLN A 477 11.96 -5.61 -32.12
CA GLN A 477 12.30 -4.95 -33.38
C GLN A 477 11.06 -4.39 -34.11
N VAL A 478 9.97 -5.17 -34.17
CA VAL A 478 8.69 -4.72 -34.73
C VAL A 478 8.18 -3.49 -33.98
N LEU A 479 8.11 -3.58 -32.64
CA LEU A 479 7.63 -2.50 -31.78
C LEU A 479 8.49 -1.24 -31.90
N SER A 480 9.81 -1.39 -31.94
CA SER A 480 10.75 -0.28 -32.19
C SER A 480 10.48 0.43 -33.52
N THR A 481 10.17 -0.33 -34.57
CA THR A 481 9.85 0.22 -35.90
C THR A 481 8.55 1.03 -35.86
N ILE A 482 7.51 0.54 -35.19
CA ILE A 482 6.24 1.26 -35.01
C ILE A 482 6.48 2.58 -34.27
N ARG A 483 7.14 2.51 -33.11
CA ARG A 483 7.45 3.68 -32.28
C ARG A 483 8.25 4.73 -33.06
N THR A 484 9.31 4.32 -33.74
CA THR A 484 10.15 5.23 -34.53
C THR A 484 9.37 5.89 -35.66
N THR A 485 8.50 5.13 -36.35
CA THR A 485 7.64 5.67 -37.40
C THR A 485 6.71 6.73 -36.84
N LEU A 486 5.98 6.42 -35.76
CA LEU A 486 5.06 7.35 -35.10
C LEU A 486 5.76 8.62 -34.60
N LEU A 487 6.95 8.49 -34.00
CA LEU A 487 7.72 9.63 -33.49
C LEU A 487 8.27 10.54 -34.59
N SER A 488 8.38 10.04 -35.83
CA SER A 488 8.87 10.81 -36.99
C SER A 488 7.77 11.52 -37.78
N LEU A 489 6.50 11.36 -37.38
CA LEU A 489 5.37 11.95 -38.09
C LEU A 489 5.30 13.47 -37.92
N GLU A 490 4.96 14.17 -39.00
CA GLU A 490 4.66 15.59 -38.98
C GLU A 490 3.15 15.80 -39.13
N PHE A 491 2.58 16.63 -38.26
CA PHE A 491 1.17 17.03 -38.37
C PHE A 491 0.96 18.04 -39.51
N GLY A 492 -0.14 17.89 -40.25
CA GLY A 492 -0.47 18.82 -41.32
C GLY A 492 -0.85 20.22 -40.80
N PRO A 493 -0.69 21.28 -41.63
CA PRO A 493 -0.90 22.67 -41.21
C PRO A 493 -2.34 22.95 -40.77
N THR A 494 -3.33 22.29 -41.37
CA THR A 494 -4.75 22.42 -40.99
C THR A 494 -5.00 21.92 -39.58
N PHE A 495 -4.46 20.75 -39.22
CA PHE A 495 -4.60 20.18 -37.87
C PHE A 495 -3.86 21.03 -36.83
N ILE A 496 -2.67 21.53 -37.18
CA ILE A 496 -1.91 22.43 -36.32
C ILE A 496 -2.70 23.70 -36.00
N ALA A 497 -3.34 24.31 -37.01
CA ALA A 497 -4.16 25.50 -36.82
C ALA A 497 -5.39 25.22 -35.94
N GLU A 498 -6.11 24.12 -36.20
CA GLU A 498 -7.29 23.69 -35.43
C GLU A 498 -6.93 23.43 -33.96
N LEU A 499 -5.88 22.64 -33.71
CA LEU A 499 -5.44 22.34 -32.35
C LEU A 499 -5.01 23.60 -31.60
N LYS A 500 -4.29 24.51 -32.28
CA LYS A 500 -3.85 25.76 -31.69
C LYS A 500 -5.03 26.65 -31.31
N GLU A 501 -6.00 26.84 -32.20
CA GLU A 501 -7.22 27.59 -31.94
C GLU A 501 -8.00 26.99 -30.76
N LYS A 502 -8.13 25.66 -30.73
CA LYS A 502 -8.82 24.98 -29.62
C LYS A 502 -8.10 25.14 -28.29
N MET A 503 -6.77 25.08 -28.29
CA MET A 503 -5.94 25.32 -27.11
C MET A 503 -6.06 26.76 -26.61
N GLU A 504 -6.03 27.75 -27.51
CA GLU A 504 -6.18 29.16 -27.15
C GLU A 504 -7.56 29.47 -26.56
N THR A 505 -8.63 28.91 -27.14
CA THR A 505 -10.00 29.09 -26.65
C THR A 505 -10.26 28.37 -25.32
N THR A 506 -9.69 27.18 -25.11
CA THR A 506 -9.94 26.37 -23.90
C THR A 506 -9.03 26.75 -22.72
N PHE A 507 -7.76 27.05 -22.98
CA PHE A 507 -6.76 27.27 -21.92
C PHE A 507 -6.34 28.72 -21.75
N GLY A 508 -6.57 29.57 -22.76
CA GLY A 508 -6.17 30.96 -22.83
C GLY A 508 -5.13 31.23 -23.93
N PRO A 509 -4.99 32.49 -24.41
CA PRO A 509 -4.13 32.82 -25.54
C PRO A 509 -2.65 33.03 -25.19
N ASP A 510 -2.29 33.12 -23.91
CA ASP A 510 -0.93 33.48 -23.48
C ASP A 510 0.12 32.37 -23.70
N GLY A 511 -0.33 31.12 -23.91
CA GLY A 511 0.54 29.95 -24.12
C GLY A 511 1.49 29.63 -22.95
N SER A 512 1.31 30.28 -21.80
CA SER A 512 2.21 30.18 -20.63
C SER A 512 1.83 29.04 -19.69
N TYR A 513 0.69 28.42 -19.93
CA TYR A 513 0.19 27.29 -19.15
C TYR A 513 0.92 25.99 -19.51
N GLY A 514 0.98 25.08 -18.53
CA GLY A 514 1.33 23.69 -18.78
C GLY A 514 0.10 22.82 -19.03
N VAL A 515 0.30 21.71 -19.73
CA VAL A 515 -0.73 20.67 -19.93
C VAL A 515 -0.18 19.27 -19.65
N PHE A 516 -1.01 18.39 -19.09
CA PHE A 516 -0.77 16.96 -19.05
C PHE A 516 -1.29 16.33 -20.33
N VAL A 517 -0.44 15.61 -21.04
CA VAL A 517 -0.81 14.87 -22.26
C VAL A 517 -0.91 13.40 -21.90
N ARG A 518 -2.13 12.88 -21.86
CA ARG A 518 -2.49 11.56 -21.33
C ARG A 518 -2.99 10.67 -22.46
N SER A 519 -2.48 9.45 -22.50
CA SER A 519 -3.01 8.37 -23.34
C SER A 519 -4.40 7.95 -22.87
N ASP A 520 -5.28 7.66 -23.83
CA ASP A 520 -6.57 7.07 -23.58
C ASP A 520 -6.99 6.15 -24.74
N THR A 521 -7.04 4.85 -24.51
CA THR A 521 -7.24 3.84 -25.58
C THR A 521 -8.64 3.24 -25.59
N ASN A 522 -9.08 2.71 -26.73
CA ASN A 522 -10.36 2.00 -26.88
C ASN A 522 -10.48 0.72 -26.03
N VAL A 523 -9.37 0.27 -25.44
CA VAL A 523 -9.31 -0.90 -24.56
C VAL A 523 -8.81 -0.57 -23.17
N GLU A 524 -8.79 0.72 -22.81
CA GLU A 524 -8.41 1.15 -21.47
C GLU A 524 -9.58 0.93 -20.50
N ASP A 525 -9.30 0.57 -19.25
CA ASP A 525 -10.31 0.50 -18.17
C ASP A 525 -11.61 -0.29 -18.53
N LEU A 526 -11.46 -1.36 -19.32
CA LEU A 526 -12.52 -2.31 -19.66
C LEU A 526 -12.81 -3.29 -18.51
N PRO A 527 -14.01 -3.92 -18.48
CA PRO A 527 -14.29 -4.99 -17.54
C PRO A 527 -13.21 -6.08 -17.62
N ASN A 528 -12.53 -6.34 -16.51
CA ASN A 528 -11.39 -7.27 -16.37
C ASN A 528 -10.05 -6.85 -16.99
N PHE A 529 -9.90 -5.60 -17.48
CA PHE A 529 -8.61 -5.06 -17.91
C PHE A 529 -8.47 -3.58 -17.56
N THR A 530 -7.58 -3.28 -16.60
CA THR A 530 -7.24 -1.90 -16.25
C THR A 530 -5.90 -1.50 -16.84
N GLY A 531 -5.86 -0.38 -17.55
CA GLY A 531 -4.65 0.17 -18.17
C GLY A 531 -3.69 0.85 -17.18
N ALA A 532 -3.89 0.66 -15.88
CA ALA A 532 -3.20 1.37 -14.81
C ALA A 532 -1.67 1.22 -14.93
N GLY A 533 -0.99 2.33 -15.22
CA GLY A 533 0.46 2.37 -15.40
C GLY A 533 0.99 1.65 -16.65
N LEU A 534 0.14 1.26 -17.60
CA LEU A 534 0.56 0.65 -18.88
C LEU A 534 0.88 1.69 -19.96
N ASN A 535 0.11 2.76 -20.05
CA ASN A 535 0.26 3.79 -21.08
C ASN A 535 0.89 5.08 -20.53
N LYS A 536 1.47 5.91 -21.42
CA LYS A 536 2.31 7.04 -21.04
C LYS A 536 1.50 8.31 -20.79
N THR A 537 1.82 8.99 -19.69
CA THR A 537 1.42 10.39 -19.45
C THR A 537 2.67 11.27 -19.53
N VAL A 538 2.63 12.32 -20.35
CA VAL A 538 3.68 13.35 -20.38
C VAL A 538 3.22 14.51 -19.51
N PRO A 539 3.82 14.70 -18.31
CA PRO A 539 3.32 15.68 -17.36
C PRO A 539 3.82 17.09 -17.68
N ASN A 540 2.95 18.07 -17.45
CA ASN A 540 3.27 19.50 -17.47
C ASN A 540 4.09 19.97 -18.69
N VAL A 541 3.58 19.75 -19.88
CA VAL A 541 4.17 20.22 -21.15
C VAL A 541 3.83 21.69 -21.33
N VAL A 542 4.83 22.53 -21.54
CA VAL A 542 4.67 23.98 -21.79
C VAL A 542 5.15 24.28 -23.20
N GLY A 543 4.36 25.05 -23.96
CA GLY A 543 4.69 25.41 -25.34
C GLY A 543 4.10 24.45 -26.39
N PHE A 544 3.62 25.02 -27.49
CA PHE A 544 2.84 24.30 -28.50
C PHE A 544 3.63 23.19 -29.23
N ASN A 545 4.89 23.46 -29.60
CA ASN A 545 5.73 22.45 -30.27
C ASN A 545 6.00 21.24 -29.38
N ASP A 546 6.20 21.47 -28.08
CA ASP A 546 6.41 20.40 -27.11
C ASP A 546 5.12 19.59 -26.89
N VAL A 547 3.95 20.22 -26.99
CA VAL A 547 2.65 19.52 -26.99
C VAL A 547 2.52 18.60 -28.20
N LEU A 548 2.87 19.05 -29.41
CA LEU A 548 2.90 18.18 -30.60
C LEU A 548 3.83 16.97 -30.40
N ALA A 549 5.04 17.21 -29.89
CA ALA A 549 5.99 16.13 -29.59
C ALA A 549 5.46 15.18 -28.51
N ALA A 550 4.75 15.69 -27.50
CA ALA A 550 4.12 14.89 -26.45
C ALA A 550 2.98 14.03 -26.98
N ILE A 551 2.16 14.53 -27.90
CA ILE A 551 1.10 13.76 -28.58
C ILE A 551 1.70 12.53 -29.30
N LEU A 552 2.80 12.71 -30.04
CA LEU A 552 3.47 11.59 -30.73
C LEU A 552 4.04 10.56 -29.74
N LYS A 553 4.63 11.03 -28.63
CA LYS A 553 5.10 10.14 -27.54
C LYS A 553 3.96 9.33 -26.93
N VAL A 554 2.78 9.94 -26.79
CA VAL A 554 1.58 9.26 -26.29
C VAL A 554 1.08 8.22 -27.29
N TYR A 555 0.99 8.56 -28.57
CA TYR A 555 0.62 7.60 -29.63
C TYR A 555 1.58 6.42 -29.76
N ALA A 556 2.86 6.61 -29.50
CA ALA A 556 3.86 5.53 -29.52
C ALA A 556 3.78 4.62 -28.28
N SER A 557 3.22 5.10 -27.16
CA SER A 557 3.32 4.43 -25.87
C SER A 557 2.64 3.05 -25.74
N PRO A 558 1.52 2.75 -26.42
CA PRO A 558 0.94 1.41 -26.35
C PRO A 558 1.82 0.34 -27.00
N PHE A 559 2.78 0.73 -27.83
CA PHE A 559 3.74 -0.17 -28.49
C PHE A 559 5.03 -0.35 -27.68
N GLU A 560 5.08 0.12 -26.43
CA GLU A 560 6.10 -0.30 -25.47
C GLU A 560 5.95 -1.81 -25.17
N GLU A 561 7.05 -2.51 -24.94
CA GLU A 561 7.09 -3.97 -24.80
C GLU A 561 6.11 -4.48 -23.73
N ARG A 562 5.99 -3.75 -22.61
CA ARG A 562 5.06 -4.08 -21.53
C ARG A 562 3.61 -3.93 -21.97
N ALA A 563 3.24 -2.79 -22.54
CA ALA A 563 1.86 -2.53 -22.97
C ALA A 563 1.43 -3.50 -24.08
N PHE A 564 2.35 -3.85 -24.98
CA PHE A 564 2.12 -4.87 -26.00
C PHE A 564 1.89 -6.25 -25.39
N ALA A 565 2.77 -6.72 -24.50
CA ALA A 565 2.66 -8.05 -23.89
C ALA A 565 1.32 -8.24 -23.16
N TRP A 566 0.86 -7.22 -22.44
CA TRP A 566 -0.45 -7.23 -21.79
C TRP A 566 -1.60 -7.40 -22.78
N ARG A 567 -1.60 -6.64 -23.88
CA ARG A 567 -2.67 -6.73 -24.89
C ARG A 567 -2.71 -8.08 -25.59
N GLN A 568 -1.54 -8.66 -25.89
CA GLN A 568 -1.47 -9.99 -26.52
C GLN A 568 -2.09 -11.10 -25.66
N GLU A 569 -2.15 -10.92 -24.34
CA GLU A 569 -2.70 -11.92 -23.43
C GLU A 569 -4.21 -11.78 -23.22
N PHE A 570 -4.71 -10.55 -23.13
CA PHE A 570 -6.12 -10.29 -22.77
C PHE A 570 -7.03 -10.06 -23.98
N MET A 571 -6.51 -9.80 -25.17
CA MET A 571 -7.31 -9.44 -26.34
C MET A 571 -7.28 -10.54 -27.40
N LYS A 572 -8.42 -10.79 -28.04
CA LYS A 572 -8.48 -11.68 -29.22
C LYS A 572 -7.83 -11.05 -30.45
N GLN A 573 -8.02 -9.74 -30.61
CA GLN A 573 -7.54 -8.96 -31.75
C GLN A 573 -6.69 -7.75 -31.30
N PRO A 574 -5.48 -7.99 -30.75
CA PRO A 574 -4.64 -6.95 -30.17
C PRO A 574 -4.14 -5.89 -31.18
N GLU A 575 -4.27 -6.15 -32.48
CA GLU A 575 -3.98 -5.21 -33.56
C GLU A 575 -5.00 -4.06 -33.69
N HIS A 576 -6.22 -4.22 -33.15
CA HIS A 576 -7.30 -3.24 -33.24
C HIS A 576 -7.23 -2.19 -32.11
N LEU A 577 -6.07 -1.56 -31.99
CA LEU A 577 -5.82 -0.50 -31.01
C LEU A 577 -6.00 0.88 -31.63
N TYR A 578 -6.86 1.69 -31.03
CA TYR A 578 -7.03 3.10 -31.32
C TYR A 578 -6.76 3.94 -30.09
N VAL A 579 -6.01 5.02 -30.28
CA VAL A 579 -5.56 5.90 -29.20
C VAL A 579 -6.22 7.26 -29.40
N SER A 580 -6.90 7.72 -28.37
CA SER A 580 -7.28 9.12 -28.18
C SER A 580 -6.27 9.79 -27.24
N VAL A 581 -6.17 11.11 -27.31
CA VAL A 581 -5.23 11.88 -26.48
C VAL A 581 -5.98 12.93 -25.70
N LEU A 582 -5.91 12.84 -24.37
CA LEU A 582 -6.44 13.83 -23.46
C LEU A 582 -5.35 14.84 -23.11
N ILE A 583 -5.55 16.10 -23.49
CA ILE A 583 -4.70 17.24 -23.15
C ILE A 583 -5.42 18.02 -22.05
N GLN A 584 -4.94 17.92 -20.82
CA GLN A 584 -5.59 18.50 -19.64
C GLN A 584 -4.74 19.64 -19.08
N LYS A 585 -5.34 20.79 -18.76
CA LYS A 585 -4.59 21.92 -18.18
C LYS A 585 -3.93 21.51 -16.85
N THR A 586 -2.64 21.78 -16.71
CA THR A 586 -1.89 21.50 -15.47
C THR A 586 -2.50 22.26 -14.30
N VAL A 587 -2.67 21.57 -13.17
CA VAL A 587 -3.08 22.17 -11.91
C VAL A 587 -1.95 22.03 -10.88
N PRO A 588 -1.37 23.13 -10.36
CA PRO A 588 -0.26 23.10 -9.41
C PRO A 588 -0.77 22.82 -7.98
N VAL A 589 -1.25 21.61 -7.74
CA VAL A 589 -1.79 21.21 -6.43
C VAL A 589 -0.74 21.19 -5.33
N GLN A 590 -1.12 21.63 -4.12
CA GLN A 590 -0.27 21.51 -2.93
C GLN A 590 -0.25 20.07 -2.39
N MET A 591 -1.35 19.34 -2.57
CA MET A 591 -1.52 17.94 -2.19
C MET A 591 -2.42 17.22 -3.20
N SER A 592 -2.16 15.95 -3.42
CA SER A 592 -2.96 15.08 -4.29
C SER A 592 -3.18 13.72 -3.65
N GLY A 593 -4.21 13.03 -4.11
CA GLY A 593 -4.60 11.76 -3.53
C GLY A 593 -5.49 10.92 -4.44
N VAL A 594 -5.79 9.75 -3.91
CA VAL A 594 -6.75 8.79 -4.46
C VAL A 594 -7.81 8.53 -3.40
N MET A 595 -9.07 8.56 -3.79
CA MET A 595 -10.21 8.25 -2.94
C MET A 595 -10.97 7.08 -3.54
N ILE A 596 -11.20 6.04 -2.76
CA ILE A 596 -12.02 4.88 -3.12
C ILE A 596 -13.26 4.91 -2.25
N THR A 597 -14.46 4.88 -2.86
CA THR A 597 -15.75 4.98 -2.15
C THR A 597 -16.18 3.69 -1.46
N SER A 598 -15.22 2.90 -0.99
CA SER A 598 -15.38 1.66 -0.24
C SER A 598 -14.13 1.41 0.62
N ASN A 599 -14.26 0.60 1.66
CA ASN A 599 -13.13 0.10 2.43
C ASN A 599 -12.36 -0.96 1.63
N ILE A 600 -11.14 -0.65 1.19
CA ILE A 600 -10.33 -1.58 0.39
C ILE A 600 -9.84 -2.82 1.15
N PHE A 601 -9.94 -2.84 2.48
CA PHE A 601 -9.45 -3.96 3.30
C PHE A 601 -10.52 -5.05 3.48
N ASN A 602 -11.80 -4.69 3.49
CA ASN A 602 -12.90 -5.64 3.74
C ASN A 602 -14.12 -5.47 2.80
N GLY A 603 -14.13 -4.47 1.92
CA GLY A 603 -15.22 -4.21 0.98
C GLY A 603 -16.45 -3.50 1.58
N ASP A 604 -16.33 -2.90 2.76
CA ASP A 604 -17.43 -2.16 3.40
C ASP A 604 -17.67 -0.80 2.73
N ASP A 605 -18.82 -0.67 2.06
CA ASP A 605 -19.24 0.53 1.32
C ASP A 605 -19.75 1.68 2.22
N ASP A 606 -19.86 1.45 3.54
CA ASP A 606 -20.10 2.51 4.52
C ASP A 606 -18.84 3.38 4.77
N PHE A 607 -17.70 2.99 4.22
CA PHE A 607 -16.42 3.70 4.38
C PHE A 607 -15.87 4.22 3.06
N VAL A 608 -15.08 5.28 3.16
CA VAL A 608 -14.28 5.83 2.07
C VAL A 608 -12.82 5.69 2.43
N THR A 609 -12.04 5.02 1.57
CA THR A 609 -10.59 4.96 1.70
C THR A 609 -9.96 6.16 1.01
N ILE A 610 -9.17 6.96 1.74
CA ILE A 610 -8.50 8.15 1.20
C ILE A 610 -7.00 8.01 1.42
N ALA A 611 -6.24 8.06 0.34
CA ALA A 611 -4.80 8.12 0.37
C ALA A 611 -4.31 9.45 -0.18
N SER A 612 -3.33 10.08 0.46
CA SER A 612 -2.86 11.43 0.09
C SER A 612 -1.38 11.66 0.34
N ASN A 613 -0.77 12.54 -0.48
CA ASN A 613 0.60 13.00 -0.36
C ASN A 613 0.75 14.46 -0.80
N GLU A 614 1.86 15.10 -0.43
CA GLU A 614 2.18 16.44 -0.91
C GLU A 614 2.57 16.44 -2.41
N GLY A 615 2.21 17.52 -3.09
CA GLY A 615 2.53 17.73 -4.51
C GLY A 615 1.69 16.89 -5.46
N VAL A 616 2.14 16.80 -6.71
CA VAL A 616 1.38 16.25 -7.84
C VAL A 616 1.62 14.75 -8.01
N GLY A 617 0.53 13.97 -8.07
CA GLY A 617 0.56 12.54 -8.38
C GLY A 617 1.33 11.70 -7.34
N GLY A 618 1.34 12.13 -6.08
CA GLY A 618 2.20 11.53 -5.06
C GLY A 618 1.86 10.07 -4.76
N VAL A 619 0.58 9.78 -4.49
CA VAL A 619 0.10 8.47 -4.02
C VAL A 619 0.24 7.37 -5.06
N VAL A 620 -0.05 7.69 -6.31
CA VAL A 620 -0.15 6.74 -7.43
C VAL A 620 1.20 6.05 -7.73
N ASN A 621 2.32 6.68 -7.35
CA ASN A 621 3.67 6.20 -7.62
C ASN A 621 4.25 5.31 -6.50
N ASN A 622 3.39 4.68 -5.69
CA ASN A 622 3.78 3.84 -4.55
C ASN A 622 4.63 4.62 -3.51
N GLN A 623 4.43 5.94 -3.42
CA GLN A 623 4.96 6.72 -2.32
C GLN A 623 4.22 6.38 -1.03
N ARG A 624 4.87 6.58 0.11
CA ARG A 624 4.28 6.34 1.42
C ARG A 624 3.32 7.47 1.78
N ALA A 625 2.06 7.21 1.52
CA ALA A 625 0.97 8.15 1.67
C ALA A 625 0.37 8.14 3.07
N GLU A 626 -0.26 9.25 3.45
CA GLU A 626 -1.26 9.23 4.51
C GLU A 626 -2.48 8.46 3.99
N VAL A 627 -2.87 7.37 4.66
CA VAL A 627 -4.06 6.59 4.33
C VAL A 627 -5.05 6.68 5.49
N LEU A 628 -6.29 7.01 5.18
CA LEU A 628 -7.40 7.19 6.10
C LEU A 628 -8.58 6.35 5.64
N LEU A 629 -9.33 5.80 6.58
CA LEU A 629 -10.68 5.28 6.37
C LEU A 629 -11.65 6.26 7.01
N VAL A 630 -12.62 6.75 6.24
CA VAL A 630 -13.62 7.71 6.73
C VAL A 630 -15.00 7.08 6.62
N LYS A 631 -15.69 6.94 7.75
CA LYS A 631 -17.04 6.40 7.79
C LYS A 631 -18.03 7.43 7.24
N ARG A 632 -18.85 7.05 6.26
CA ARG A 632 -19.78 7.96 5.56
C ARG A 632 -20.86 8.55 6.46
N LYS A 633 -21.33 7.78 7.44
CA LYS A 633 -22.46 8.15 8.30
C LYS A 633 -22.17 9.32 9.23
N ASP A 634 -20.98 9.36 9.83
CA ASP A 634 -20.62 10.29 10.90
C ASP A 634 -19.26 10.97 10.67
N ASN A 635 -18.63 10.74 9.52
CA ASN A 635 -17.29 11.22 9.17
C ASN A 635 -16.21 10.82 10.20
N ALA A 636 -16.42 9.72 10.94
CA ALA A 636 -15.40 9.19 11.84
C ALA A 636 -14.16 8.77 11.03
N VAL A 637 -12.98 9.22 11.47
CA VAL A 637 -11.72 9.02 10.76
C VAL A 637 -10.87 7.99 11.49
N GLU A 638 -10.55 6.90 10.80
CA GLU A 638 -9.56 5.91 11.20
C GLU A 638 -8.25 6.15 10.44
N LEU A 639 -7.14 6.24 11.19
CA LEU A 639 -5.80 6.38 10.60
C LEU A 639 -5.22 5.00 10.28
N VAL A 640 -4.90 4.79 9.01
CA VAL A 640 -4.25 3.56 8.52
C VAL A 640 -2.74 3.74 8.44
N SER A 641 -2.27 4.81 7.80
CA SER A 641 -0.84 5.13 7.68
C SER A 641 -0.59 6.64 7.73
N GLU A 642 0.60 7.04 8.18
CA GLU A 642 1.06 8.42 8.11
C GLU A 642 1.83 8.69 6.81
N ALA A 643 1.83 9.94 6.34
CA ALA A 643 2.69 10.33 5.24
C ALA A 643 4.16 10.34 5.70
N CYS A 644 5.00 9.56 5.01
CA CYS A 644 6.42 9.41 5.33
C CYS A 644 7.31 9.66 4.11
N GLU A 645 6.78 10.30 3.08
CA GLU A 645 7.55 10.67 1.89
C GLU A 645 8.38 11.94 2.16
N ARG A 646 9.69 11.90 1.89
CA ARG A 646 10.60 13.05 2.06
C ARG A 646 10.58 14.02 0.89
N THR A 647 10.04 13.59 -0.24
CA THR A 647 10.12 14.33 -1.49
C THR A 647 8.79 14.40 -2.22
N LYS A 648 8.44 15.59 -2.67
CA LYS A 648 7.24 15.84 -3.46
C LYS A 648 7.58 16.27 -4.88
N LYS A 649 6.60 16.07 -5.75
CA LYS A 649 6.62 16.51 -7.14
C LYS A 649 5.91 17.85 -7.26
N ILE A 650 6.56 18.83 -7.86
CA ILE A 650 5.97 20.13 -8.19
C ILE A 650 6.05 20.36 -9.70
N VAL A 651 5.13 21.14 -10.24
CA VAL A 651 5.16 21.51 -11.65
C VAL A 651 6.14 22.66 -11.88
N SER A 652 7.01 22.52 -12.88
CA SER A 652 7.95 23.57 -13.27
C SER A 652 7.27 24.62 -14.16
N ARG A 653 7.69 25.88 -14.04
CA ARG A 653 7.19 26.96 -14.92
C ARG A 653 7.65 26.81 -16.38
N THR A 654 8.77 26.14 -16.61
CA THR A 654 9.33 25.91 -17.95
C THR A 654 8.92 24.55 -18.54
N GLY A 655 8.03 23.83 -17.87
CA GLY A 655 7.60 22.49 -18.25
C GLY A 655 8.33 21.36 -17.52
N GLY A 656 7.67 20.21 -17.42
CA GLY A 656 8.12 19.05 -16.66
C GLY A 656 7.73 19.10 -15.17
N ILE A 657 8.14 18.05 -14.45
CA ILE A 657 7.97 17.92 -13.00
C ILE A 657 9.33 17.99 -12.34
N GLU A 658 9.43 18.80 -11.29
CA GLU A 658 10.59 18.88 -10.42
C GLU A 658 10.33 18.14 -9.11
N LYS A 659 11.39 17.60 -8.52
CA LYS A 659 11.36 16.91 -7.23
C LYS A 659 11.97 17.82 -6.18
N THR A 660 11.23 18.10 -5.11
CA THR A 660 11.67 18.95 -3.99
C THR A 660 11.35 18.30 -2.65
N SER A 661 11.85 18.84 -1.55
CA SER A 661 11.56 18.34 -0.19
C SER A 661 10.10 18.57 0.19
N THR A 662 9.52 17.62 0.93
CA THR A 662 8.20 17.80 1.56
C THR A 662 8.28 18.82 2.72
N SER A 663 7.11 19.23 3.21
CA SER A 663 7.01 20.06 4.41
C SER A 663 7.38 19.32 5.70
N ASN A 664 7.73 18.03 5.61
CA ASN A 664 8.01 17.13 6.72
C ASN A 664 6.82 16.90 7.66
N GLN A 665 5.60 17.17 7.19
CA GLN A 665 4.38 16.87 7.93
C GLN A 665 3.89 15.45 7.66
N ARG A 666 3.50 14.76 8.73
CA ARG A 666 2.92 13.40 8.67
C ARG A 666 1.43 13.38 8.36
N ARG A 667 0.76 14.52 8.52
CA ARG A 667 -0.63 14.76 8.15
C ARG A 667 -0.66 15.57 6.86
N ILE A 668 -1.46 15.15 5.90
CA ILE A 668 -1.66 15.84 4.62
C ILE A 668 -3.05 16.46 4.58
N LEU A 669 -4.08 15.68 4.94
CA LEU A 669 -5.47 16.12 4.94
C LEU A 669 -5.88 16.67 6.31
N PHE A 670 -6.56 17.81 6.28
CA PHE A 670 -7.12 18.50 7.43
C PHE A 670 -8.66 18.39 7.42
N PRO A 671 -9.35 18.71 8.53
CA PRO A 671 -10.80 18.51 8.63
C PRO A 671 -11.62 19.16 7.50
N ASN A 672 -11.21 20.33 7.01
CA ASN A 672 -11.83 21.00 5.86
C ASN A 672 -11.69 20.19 4.55
N HIS A 673 -10.52 19.57 4.32
CA HIS A 673 -10.28 18.73 3.15
C HIS A 673 -11.14 17.46 3.20
N LEU A 674 -11.21 16.82 4.38
CA LEU A 674 -12.03 15.63 4.58
C LEU A 674 -13.51 15.95 4.36
N GLN A 675 -14.00 17.07 4.90
CA GLN A 675 -15.38 17.49 4.67
C GLN A 675 -15.66 17.72 3.18
N ALA A 676 -14.74 18.34 2.44
CA ALA A 676 -14.90 18.55 0.99
C ALA A 676 -14.98 17.23 0.21
N LEU A 677 -14.15 16.24 0.58
CA LEU A 677 -14.18 14.90 -0.02
C LEU A 677 -15.48 14.15 0.32
N MET A 678 -15.92 14.18 1.58
CA MET A 678 -17.16 13.52 1.99
C MET A 678 -18.42 14.15 1.39
N ASN A 679 -18.44 15.48 1.25
CA ASN A 679 -19.50 16.18 0.52
C ASN A 679 -19.50 15.77 -0.95
N PHE A 680 -18.33 15.71 -1.58
CA PHE A 680 -18.21 15.23 -2.96
C PHE A 680 -18.72 13.78 -3.09
N THR A 681 -18.35 12.87 -2.19
CA THR A 681 -18.84 11.50 -2.21
C THR A 681 -20.36 11.45 -2.10
N THR A 682 -20.97 12.22 -1.20
CA THR A 682 -22.43 12.28 -1.04
C THR A 682 -23.09 12.81 -2.32
N GLU A 683 -22.61 13.95 -2.85
CA GLU A 683 -23.08 14.53 -4.11
C GLU A 683 -22.90 13.58 -5.30
N LEU A 684 -21.85 12.75 -5.28
CA LEU A 684 -21.59 11.74 -6.31
C LEU A 684 -22.69 10.69 -6.31
N TYR A 685 -23.02 10.10 -5.16
CA TYR A 685 -24.12 9.12 -5.07
C TYR A 685 -25.46 9.75 -5.47
N ASP A 686 -25.80 10.92 -4.93
CA ASP A 686 -27.08 11.59 -5.21
C ASP A 686 -27.26 11.88 -6.71
N ARG A 687 -26.23 12.43 -7.37
CA ARG A 687 -26.32 12.79 -8.80
C ARG A 687 -26.28 11.59 -9.73
N TYR A 688 -25.63 10.51 -9.32
CA TYR A 688 -25.61 9.26 -10.10
C TYR A 688 -26.96 8.52 -10.01
N ASP A 689 -27.58 8.48 -8.83
CA ASP A 689 -28.90 7.89 -8.63
C ASP A 689 -30.01 8.64 -9.39
N GLU A 690 -29.86 9.96 -9.58
CA GLU A 690 -30.80 10.81 -10.31
C GLU A 690 -30.65 10.75 -11.84
N SER A 691 -29.53 10.23 -12.36
CA SER A 691 -29.27 10.18 -13.79
C SER A 691 -29.47 8.77 -14.34
N ASP A 692 -30.43 8.60 -15.26
CA ASP A 692 -30.59 7.40 -16.11
C ASP A 692 -29.37 7.16 -17.05
N MET A 693 -28.31 7.97 -16.94
CA MET A 693 -27.14 8.00 -17.83
C MET A 693 -26.02 7.03 -17.41
N PHE A 694 -26.08 6.40 -16.24
CA PHE A 694 -25.00 5.53 -15.75
C PHE A 694 -25.45 4.09 -15.50
N ASP A 695 -24.60 3.16 -15.91
CA ASP A 695 -24.77 1.74 -15.61
C ASP A 695 -24.65 1.50 -14.10
N SER A 696 -25.54 0.68 -13.53
CA SER A 696 -25.60 0.35 -12.10
C SER A 696 -24.31 -0.30 -11.54
N ASP A 697 -23.39 -0.69 -12.42
CA ASP A 697 -22.09 -1.31 -12.14
C ASP A 697 -20.99 -0.30 -11.70
N LEU A 698 -21.29 1.00 -11.58
CA LEU A 698 -20.27 2.05 -11.35
C LEU A 698 -19.79 2.18 -9.89
N PHE A 699 -20.40 1.47 -8.94
CA PHE A 699 -20.01 1.52 -7.53
C PHE A 699 -19.45 0.17 -7.05
N PRO A 700 -18.35 0.21 -6.28
CA PRO A 700 -17.59 1.36 -5.78
C PRO A 700 -16.73 2.11 -6.82
N ALA A 701 -16.28 3.34 -6.53
CA ALA A 701 -15.51 4.22 -7.44
C ALA A 701 -14.11 4.56 -6.92
N ASP A 702 -13.14 4.70 -7.84
CA ASP A 702 -11.75 5.17 -7.67
C ASP A 702 -11.59 6.58 -8.28
N VAL A 703 -11.28 7.57 -7.44
CA VAL A 703 -11.24 9.00 -7.80
C VAL A 703 -9.85 9.59 -7.51
N GLU A 704 -9.21 10.15 -8.53
CA GLU A 704 -7.98 10.93 -8.36
C GLU A 704 -8.31 12.40 -8.11
N PHE A 705 -7.76 12.98 -7.05
CA PHE A 705 -8.04 14.35 -6.64
C PHE A 705 -6.79 15.13 -6.23
N GLY A 706 -6.94 16.43 -6.05
CA GLY A 706 -5.99 17.25 -5.32
C GLY A 706 -6.60 18.56 -4.84
N PHE A 707 -5.85 19.28 -4.03
CA PHE A 707 -6.28 20.57 -3.49
C PHE A 707 -5.40 21.71 -4.01
N VAL A 708 -6.06 22.78 -4.45
CA VAL A 708 -5.46 24.07 -4.76
C VAL A 708 -6.10 25.13 -3.89
N ASN A 709 -5.32 25.75 -2.99
CA ASN A 709 -5.84 26.78 -2.06
C ASN A 709 -7.07 26.27 -1.30
N ASP A 710 -6.98 25.04 -0.78
CA ASP A 710 -8.04 24.31 -0.07
C ASP A 710 -9.30 24.02 -0.89
N GLN A 711 -9.27 24.24 -2.21
CA GLN A 711 -10.35 23.86 -3.13
C GLN A 711 -10.09 22.50 -3.76
N LEU A 712 -11.08 21.61 -3.68
CA LEU A 712 -11.03 20.28 -4.28
C LEU A 712 -11.04 20.37 -5.80
N THR A 713 -10.04 19.75 -6.42
CA THR A 713 -9.94 19.55 -7.87
C THR A 713 -9.91 18.06 -8.17
N LEU A 714 -10.66 17.63 -9.19
CA LEU A 714 -10.79 16.24 -9.61
C LEU A 714 -10.04 16.00 -10.92
N PHE A 715 -9.30 14.89 -10.99
CA PHE A 715 -8.40 14.58 -12.10
C PHE A 715 -8.80 13.35 -12.89
N GLN A 716 -9.50 12.39 -12.27
CA GLN A 716 -9.97 11.17 -12.90
C GLN A 716 -11.04 10.51 -12.02
N ILE A 717 -11.98 9.80 -12.63
CA ILE A 717 -12.89 8.86 -11.97
C ILE A 717 -12.93 7.55 -12.75
N ARG A 718 -12.95 6.42 -12.03
CA ARG A 718 -13.09 5.07 -12.57
C ARG A 718 -13.95 4.21 -11.64
N PRO A 719 -14.61 3.16 -12.13
CA PRO A 719 -15.12 2.09 -11.27
C PRO A 719 -13.96 1.41 -10.54
N PHE A 720 -14.11 1.19 -9.24
CA PHE A 720 -13.22 0.34 -8.44
C PHE A 720 -13.71 -1.11 -8.58
N VAL A 721 -13.01 -1.89 -9.40
CA VAL A 721 -13.43 -3.25 -9.76
C VAL A 721 -12.52 -4.28 -9.13
N GLU A 722 -13.02 -5.02 -8.15
CA GLU A 722 -12.31 -6.20 -7.64
C GLU A 722 -12.65 -7.45 -8.47
N SER A 723 -11.74 -8.43 -8.49
CA SER A 723 -11.94 -9.68 -9.22
C SER A 723 -13.14 -10.46 -8.69
N LYS A 724 -14.29 -10.36 -9.39
CA LYS A 724 -15.50 -11.15 -9.10
C LYS A 724 -15.21 -12.65 -9.18
N SER A 725 -14.34 -13.08 -10.10
CA SER A 725 -13.95 -14.49 -10.23
C SER A 725 -13.14 -15.00 -9.04
N ALA A 726 -12.25 -14.19 -8.46
CA ALA A 726 -11.52 -14.56 -7.25
C ALA A 726 -12.45 -14.56 -6.03
N LYS A 727 -13.26 -13.52 -5.84
CA LYS A 727 -14.20 -13.43 -4.72
C LYS A 727 -15.24 -14.57 -4.69
N SER A 728 -15.69 -15.01 -5.86
CA SER A 728 -16.66 -16.11 -6.01
C SER A 728 -16.02 -17.47 -6.34
N ASN A 729 -14.70 -17.58 -6.22
CA ASN A 729 -14.03 -18.85 -6.46
C ASN A 729 -14.43 -19.85 -5.37
N LYS A 730 -15.00 -20.98 -5.78
CA LYS A 730 -15.55 -21.98 -4.85
C LYS A 730 -14.52 -22.49 -3.84
N PHE A 731 -13.28 -22.75 -4.27
CA PHE A 731 -12.23 -23.19 -3.37
C PHE A 731 -11.86 -22.10 -2.36
N LEU A 732 -11.77 -20.85 -2.80
CA LEU A 732 -11.45 -19.74 -1.90
C LEU A 732 -12.56 -19.48 -0.88
N VAL A 733 -13.83 -19.61 -1.27
CA VAL A 733 -14.96 -19.49 -0.36
C VAL A 733 -15.02 -20.68 0.62
N GLU A 734 -14.78 -21.91 0.15
CA GLU A 734 -14.71 -23.09 1.01
C GLU A 734 -13.57 -23.02 2.04
N LEU A 735 -12.49 -22.28 1.76
CA LEU A 735 -11.49 -21.98 2.77
C LEU A 735 -12.10 -21.15 3.91
N ASP A 736 -13.03 -20.25 3.65
CA ASP A 736 -13.61 -19.38 4.67
C ASP A 736 -14.68 -20.07 5.52
N ASP A 737 -15.28 -21.18 5.07
CA ASP A 737 -16.34 -21.92 5.79
C ASP A 737 -15.91 -22.41 7.19
N GLU A 738 -14.61 -22.57 7.44
CA GLU A 738 -14.10 -22.98 8.75
C GLU A 738 -13.94 -21.82 9.74
N ILE A 739 -14.10 -20.57 9.29
CA ILE A 739 -14.00 -19.37 10.13
C ILE A 739 -15.29 -19.24 10.94
N ASP A 740 -15.14 -19.11 12.25
CA ASP A 740 -16.23 -18.83 13.18
C ASP A 740 -16.49 -17.32 13.23
N ASP A 741 -17.42 -16.86 12.39
CA ASP A 741 -17.93 -15.48 12.36
C ASP A 741 -19.23 -15.32 13.19
N SER A 742 -19.43 -16.17 14.20
CA SER A 742 -20.57 -16.00 15.10
C SER A 742 -20.41 -14.75 15.97
N SER A 743 -21.44 -13.90 15.98
CA SER A 743 -21.58 -12.81 16.95
C SER A 743 -21.76 -13.42 18.34
N ARG A 744 -20.70 -13.33 19.15
CA ARG A 744 -20.67 -13.75 20.56
C ARG A 744 -19.86 -12.77 21.38
N ASP A 745 -20.28 -12.56 22.61
CA ASP A 745 -19.55 -11.76 23.57
C ASP A 745 -18.36 -12.55 24.13
N ILE A 746 -17.19 -11.92 24.12
CA ILE A 746 -15.95 -12.43 24.68
C ILE A 746 -15.71 -11.77 26.03
N SER A 747 -15.51 -12.57 27.06
CA SER A 747 -15.05 -12.06 28.35
C SER A 747 -13.60 -11.60 28.28
N MET A 748 -13.37 -10.32 28.62
CA MET A 748 -12.03 -9.74 28.67
C MET A 748 -11.30 -10.08 29.98
N THR A 749 -12.01 -10.64 30.95
CA THR A 749 -11.46 -11.07 32.25
C THR A 749 -10.97 -12.51 32.25
N GLU A 750 -11.25 -13.26 31.18
CA GLU A 750 -10.77 -14.62 30.99
C GLU A 750 -9.36 -14.66 30.39
N PRO A 751 -8.59 -15.75 30.64
CA PRO A 751 -7.32 -16.00 29.97
C PRO A 751 -7.45 -16.13 28.44
N LEU A 752 -6.35 -15.91 27.74
CA LEU A 752 -6.26 -16.10 26.29
C LEU A 752 -6.52 -17.57 25.91
N LYS A 753 -7.24 -17.77 24.80
CA LYS A 753 -7.45 -19.06 24.17
C LYS A 753 -6.19 -19.45 23.41
N LYS A 754 -5.67 -20.65 23.66
CA LYS A 754 -4.45 -21.18 23.01
C LYS A 754 -4.80 -22.13 21.86
N PRO A 755 -3.92 -22.26 20.84
CA PRO A 755 -4.14 -23.20 19.75
C PRO A 755 -4.27 -24.64 20.27
N GLY A 756 -5.38 -25.31 19.95
CA GLY A 756 -5.53 -26.75 20.19
C GLY A 756 -6.13 -27.18 21.54
N ILE A 757 -6.66 -26.26 22.36
CA ILE A 757 -7.51 -26.64 23.51
C ILE A 757 -8.97 -26.47 23.08
N ARG A 758 -9.60 -27.59 22.70
CA ARG A 758 -11.06 -27.72 22.66
C ARG A 758 -11.59 -27.90 24.07
#